data_AF-A0A6J6D050-F1
#
_entry.id   AF-A0A6J6D050-F1
#
_cell.length_a   1.000
_cell.length_b   1.000
_cell.length_c   1.000
_cell.angle_alpha   90.00
_cell.angle_beta   90.00
_cell.angle_gamma   90.00
#
_symmetry.space_group_name_H-M   'P 1'
#
loop_
_entity.id
_entity.type
_entity.pdbx_description
1 polymer ?
#
loop_
_entity_poly.entity_id
_entity_poly.type
_entity_poly.pdbx_seq_one_letter_code
_entity_poly.pdbx_strand_id
1 'polypeptide(L)'
;MKPSVVAVVISHDAPEFLTATLQAVKTQTHFVERILVIDTSTNDDCQQVATNFGITEFHRLSPKYSLANSLAFAMKQIQDTNWVWLLHEDSAPHEDALENLLRAVELSPSVALAGPKLLDWDDQRVVSQLGLTLTPLGDLFSLVSGELDQSQHDDADDVLAVGTAAALIRFDLLKQLDGFNPAAPELAADFDFSIRTRMAGYRVIVVPQAKVAHASLSMRGKRPRRWLDTSPKAALRRSAIHLRLAFAPLPLAILFWALLPAIGLVRAIGRLAAKRPDRIWSEISASLWGFFTIARRLSSRSLIAKTSSIKFSKLRSLRATWPQVRNSNRAQLEREQSEATLAAFARGDFEVEETTGANGFVASGAIWIAVALAAISYIFWPLGNAAIGGGLLPLSDSWFTLFSRAGASYQPIGLGYFGPSDPFVWVLTAIGSLTFWAPSLSLSILLLVSKSVAFAGAWRVTAMFSDSSFVRNSSALVFALWPTLLFVQQEARIPALIAQIAMPWLVFAVARAAGIGKANFSTQTWSWVALSGLLLFVVSASAPNAAPLLLIALGLVIFARIKKFGFLIWIPLPTAAVFGPTVLYYIVGIFKPLALLADPGLPQQSAQLPVWQLMLGGEAFGPRLPLVQEFSNWLLVPVLLVALIALIGKRWAVAFVLWIAAMAAVALAWLVSSFSFAAVGVGSTSRSTDYVNGSPAVLLAIFGLCVAVLFALGLNSITRKVARRLIGLFLALFSLAPAVFLAATINPQLNYTDGRVVPSIVAAEAEQGSALKMLVINPEVDPDGSIAFGAEVVSGDGVQLEDVSLSYRFALADIKKERESEYNQIAQLVADLASANGSDLQRAIDDAGIGYVLVPDQKTSIAAQLGISLDSVKELEAVGATDSGRLWRVRAPNQELLNAGIRSESPWSITKAVQLSVLLGFVLLAIPSTNQRRRVTGDSQIFVEAGEEN
;
A
#
# COMPACT_ATOMS: atom_id res chain seq x y z
N MET A 1 -15.76 -65.74 -1.02
CA MET A 1 -16.56 -65.19 0.10
C MET A 1 -16.92 -63.77 -0.27
N LYS A 2 -18.19 -63.36 -0.11
CA LYS A 2 -18.55 -61.94 -0.30
C LYS A 2 -17.84 -61.12 0.80
N PRO A 3 -17.25 -59.96 0.48
CA PRO A 3 -16.57 -59.14 1.48
C PRO A 3 -17.57 -58.60 2.50
N SER A 4 -17.28 -58.78 3.79
CA SER A 4 -18.08 -58.18 4.87
C SER A 4 -17.77 -56.69 5.00
N VAL A 5 -18.81 -55.86 5.16
CA VAL A 5 -18.69 -54.40 5.27
C VAL A 5 -19.50 -53.88 6.45
N VAL A 6 -18.83 -53.12 7.33
CA VAL A 6 -19.48 -52.34 8.39
C VAL A 6 -19.45 -50.87 8.02
N ALA A 7 -20.62 -50.24 7.91
CA ALA A 7 -20.71 -48.79 7.74
C ALA A 7 -20.57 -48.09 9.10
N VAL A 8 -19.60 -47.19 9.22
CA VAL A 8 -19.39 -46.35 10.41
C VAL A 8 -19.78 -44.93 10.05
N VAL A 9 -20.92 -44.47 10.57
CA VAL A 9 -21.45 -43.13 10.31
C VAL A 9 -21.14 -42.23 11.49
N ILE A 10 -20.34 -41.20 11.28
CA ILE A 10 -19.97 -40.22 12.32
C ILE A 10 -20.90 -39.01 12.20
N SER A 11 -21.56 -38.64 13.30
CA SER A 11 -22.58 -37.59 13.35
C SER A 11 -22.24 -36.48 14.35
N HIS A 12 -22.55 -35.23 13.99
CA HIS A 12 -22.40 -34.05 14.84
C HIS A 12 -23.40 -32.92 14.48
N ASP A 13 -24.44 -32.77 15.31
CA ASP A 13 -25.43 -31.68 15.32
C ASP A 13 -26.04 -31.36 13.92
N ALA A 14 -26.35 -32.40 13.12
CA ALA A 14 -26.90 -32.25 11.77
C ALA A 14 -27.95 -33.33 11.40
N PRO A 15 -29.13 -33.34 12.06
CA PRO A 15 -30.12 -34.41 11.92
C PRO A 15 -30.73 -34.54 10.51
N GLU A 16 -30.90 -33.42 9.79
CA GLU A 16 -31.44 -33.42 8.42
C GLU A 16 -30.49 -34.12 7.44
N PHE A 17 -29.19 -33.82 7.53
CA PHE A 17 -28.16 -34.46 6.71
C PHE A 17 -28.01 -35.95 7.08
N LEU A 18 -28.02 -36.26 8.39
CA LEU A 18 -27.97 -37.64 8.86
C LEU A 18 -29.13 -38.48 8.32
N THR A 19 -30.34 -37.92 8.28
CA THR A 19 -31.52 -38.57 7.72
C THR A 19 -31.29 -38.98 6.26
N ALA A 20 -30.83 -38.05 5.42
CA ALA A 20 -30.55 -38.32 4.01
C ALA A 20 -29.42 -39.36 3.84
N THR A 21 -28.36 -39.26 4.64
CA THR A 21 -27.24 -40.20 4.62
C THR A 21 -27.66 -41.62 4.99
N LEU A 22 -28.44 -41.79 6.07
CA LEU A 22 -28.92 -43.11 6.50
C LEU A 22 -29.92 -43.71 5.51
N GLN A 23 -30.76 -42.89 4.89
CA GLN A 23 -31.62 -43.33 3.80
C GLN A 23 -30.80 -43.85 2.61
N ALA A 24 -29.79 -43.10 2.18
CA ALA A 24 -28.90 -43.46 1.09
C ALA A 24 -28.06 -44.73 1.36
N VAL A 25 -27.66 -44.95 2.62
CA VAL A 25 -26.96 -46.18 3.02
C VAL A 25 -27.89 -47.40 2.97
N LYS A 26 -29.18 -47.24 3.29
CA LYS A 26 -30.16 -48.34 3.19
C LYS A 26 -30.54 -48.73 1.78
N THR A 27 -30.48 -47.79 0.83
CA THR A 27 -30.82 -48.02 -0.59
C THR A 27 -29.63 -48.52 -1.41
N GLN A 28 -28.51 -48.89 -0.78
CA GLN A 28 -27.37 -49.45 -1.50
C GLN A 28 -27.73 -50.80 -2.15
N THR A 29 -27.30 -50.95 -3.39
CA THR A 29 -27.39 -52.19 -4.19
C THR A 29 -26.58 -53.33 -3.56
N HIS A 30 -25.44 -53.03 -2.94
CA HIS A 30 -24.70 -53.97 -2.11
C HIS A 30 -25.13 -53.84 -0.64
N PHE A 31 -25.47 -54.98 -0.03
CA PHE A 31 -25.91 -55.02 1.37
C PHE A 31 -24.78 -54.61 2.34
N VAL A 32 -25.10 -53.73 3.29
CA VAL A 32 -24.25 -53.37 4.42
C VAL A 32 -24.63 -54.25 5.61
N GLU A 33 -23.69 -55.02 6.16
CA GLU A 33 -24.00 -55.99 7.21
C GLU A 33 -24.43 -55.32 8.52
N ARG A 34 -23.73 -54.25 8.88
CA ARG A 34 -23.94 -53.50 10.13
C ARG A 34 -23.73 -52.02 9.89
N ILE A 35 -24.59 -51.20 10.51
CA ILE A 35 -24.47 -49.74 10.51
C ILE A 35 -24.23 -49.31 11.96
N LEU A 36 -23.05 -48.77 12.22
CA LEU A 36 -22.62 -48.24 13.51
C LEU A 36 -22.64 -46.71 13.45
N VAL A 37 -23.53 -46.08 14.23
CA VAL A 37 -23.62 -44.62 14.30
C VAL A 37 -22.90 -44.12 15.54
N ILE A 38 -21.90 -43.27 15.35
CA ILE A 38 -21.17 -42.61 16.44
C ILE A 38 -21.52 -41.13 16.42
N ASP A 39 -22.20 -40.72 17.48
CA ASP A 39 -22.71 -39.37 17.61
C ASP A 39 -21.92 -38.56 18.63
N THR A 40 -21.53 -37.35 18.24
CA THR A 40 -20.83 -36.38 19.10
C THR A 40 -21.68 -35.14 19.33
N SER A 41 -22.99 -35.23 19.05
CA SER A 41 -23.95 -34.13 19.14
C SER A 41 -24.26 -33.74 20.58
N THR A 42 -24.52 -32.44 20.79
CA THR A 42 -24.99 -31.94 22.10
C THR A 42 -26.47 -32.23 22.35
N ASN A 43 -27.25 -32.45 21.30
CA ASN A 43 -28.69 -32.72 21.37
C ASN A 43 -29.02 -34.17 21.02
N ASP A 44 -30.25 -34.59 21.31
CA ASP A 44 -30.75 -35.95 21.09
C ASP A 44 -31.36 -36.16 19.69
N ASP A 45 -31.40 -35.12 18.86
CA ASP A 45 -32.08 -35.15 17.56
C ASP A 45 -31.49 -36.22 16.63
N CYS A 46 -30.16 -36.38 16.62
CA CYS A 46 -29.49 -37.41 15.81
C CYS A 46 -29.80 -38.84 16.31
N GLN A 47 -30.03 -39.00 17.63
CA GLN A 47 -30.44 -40.27 18.21
C GLN A 47 -31.88 -40.64 17.80
N GLN A 48 -32.78 -39.66 17.77
CA GLN A 48 -34.15 -39.86 17.27
C GLN A 48 -34.15 -40.28 15.80
N VAL A 49 -33.34 -39.63 14.96
CA VAL A 49 -33.16 -40.01 13.55
C VAL A 49 -32.66 -41.45 13.44
N ALA A 50 -31.57 -41.82 14.12
CA ALA A 50 -31.04 -43.18 14.06
C ALA A 50 -32.07 -44.24 14.50
N THR A 51 -32.85 -43.93 15.55
CA THR A 51 -33.91 -44.83 16.06
C THR A 51 -35.04 -45.00 15.05
N ASN A 52 -35.46 -43.92 14.38
CA ASN A 52 -36.49 -43.97 13.33
C ASN A 52 -36.05 -44.82 12.11
N PHE A 53 -34.75 -44.84 11.82
CA PHE A 53 -34.17 -45.74 10.82
C PHE A 53 -33.90 -47.16 11.36
N GLY A 54 -34.32 -47.50 12.58
CA GLY A 54 -34.15 -48.84 13.15
C GLY A 54 -32.69 -49.23 13.38
N ILE A 55 -31.80 -48.26 13.59
CA ILE A 55 -30.39 -48.51 13.87
C ILE A 55 -30.24 -48.86 15.35
N THR A 56 -29.80 -50.08 15.62
CA THR A 56 -29.62 -50.60 16.97
C THR A 56 -28.26 -50.24 17.58
N GLU A 57 -27.23 -49.99 16.75
CA GLU A 57 -25.87 -49.67 17.18
C GLU A 57 -25.61 -48.17 17.13
N PHE A 58 -26.15 -47.44 18.11
CA PHE A 58 -25.94 -46.00 18.29
C PHE A 58 -25.13 -45.72 19.55
N HIS A 59 -24.01 -45.00 19.41
CA HIS A 59 -23.15 -44.61 20.53
C HIS A 59 -22.94 -43.11 20.59
N ARG A 60 -23.35 -42.52 21.72
CA ARG A 60 -23.12 -41.12 21.99
C ARG A 60 -21.81 -40.91 22.75
N LEU A 61 -20.96 -40.05 22.23
CA LEU A 61 -19.68 -39.65 22.80
C LEU A 61 -19.69 -38.18 23.22
N SER A 62 -18.65 -37.76 23.94
CA SER A 62 -18.52 -36.35 24.31
C SER A 62 -18.33 -35.47 23.06
N PRO A 63 -18.96 -34.28 22.98
CA PRO A 63 -18.77 -33.34 21.87
C PRO A 63 -17.33 -32.86 21.64
N LYS A 64 -16.41 -33.17 22.56
CA LYS A 64 -14.98 -32.87 22.45
C LYS A 64 -14.18 -33.95 21.72
N TYR A 65 -14.79 -35.08 21.37
CA TYR A 65 -14.12 -36.15 20.65
C TYR A 65 -13.81 -35.70 19.21
N SER A 66 -12.55 -35.85 18.81
CA SER A 66 -12.11 -35.67 17.43
C SER A 66 -12.60 -36.80 16.54
N LEU A 67 -12.53 -36.60 15.22
CA LEU A 67 -12.78 -37.66 14.24
C LEU A 67 -11.94 -38.92 14.54
N ALA A 68 -10.67 -38.71 14.92
CA ALA A 68 -9.76 -39.79 15.27
C ALA A 68 -10.19 -40.58 16.50
N ASN A 69 -10.63 -39.89 17.57
CA ASN A 69 -11.07 -40.55 18.79
C ASN A 69 -12.43 -41.26 18.59
N SER A 70 -13.32 -40.70 17.79
CA SER A 70 -14.59 -41.33 17.42
C SER A 70 -14.37 -42.61 16.61
N LEU A 71 -13.47 -42.58 15.63
CA LEU A 71 -13.11 -43.77 14.86
C LEU A 71 -12.41 -44.82 15.74
N ALA A 72 -11.52 -44.41 16.65
CA ALA A 72 -10.88 -45.32 17.59
C ALA A 72 -11.90 -45.99 18.54
N PHE A 73 -12.97 -45.30 18.92
CA PHE A 73 -14.09 -45.91 19.63
C PHE A 73 -14.85 -46.91 18.75
N ALA A 74 -15.13 -46.57 17.49
CA ALA A 74 -15.76 -47.46 16.52
C ALA A 74 -15.02 -48.78 16.36
N MET A 75 -13.70 -48.71 16.19
CA MET A 75 -12.83 -49.86 16.01
C MET A 75 -12.90 -50.86 17.17
N LYS A 76 -13.21 -50.40 18.39
CA LYS A 76 -13.37 -51.28 19.56
C LYS A 76 -14.68 -52.06 19.55
N GLN A 77 -15.71 -51.55 18.86
CA GLN A 77 -17.02 -52.21 18.74
C GLN A 77 -17.06 -53.24 17.59
N ILE A 78 -16.14 -53.12 16.63
CA ILE A 78 -16.08 -54.01 15.46
C ILE A 78 -15.16 -55.19 15.78
N GLN A 79 -15.72 -56.40 15.88
CA GLN A 79 -14.97 -57.63 16.19
C GLN A 79 -14.26 -58.19 14.94
N ASP A 80 -15.04 -58.56 13.92
CA ASP A 80 -14.55 -59.10 12.65
C ASP A 80 -15.29 -58.46 11.47
N THR A 81 -14.53 -58.00 10.47
CA THR A 81 -15.02 -57.50 9.18
C THR A 81 -13.84 -57.34 8.21
N ASN A 82 -14.10 -57.39 6.91
CA ASN A 82 -13.08 -57.14 5.89
C ASN A 82 -12.88 -55.63 5.66
N TRP A 83 -13.97 -54.86 5.64
CA TRP A 83 -13.95 -53.45 5.29
C TRP A 83 -14.80 -52.59 6.22
N VAL A 84 -14.30 -51.40 6.51
CA VAL A 84 -15.04 -50.32 7.17
C VAL A 84 -15.36 -49.27 6.13
N TRP A 85 -16.64 -48.97 5.95
CA TRP A 85 -17.09 -47.86 5.12
C TRP A 85 -17.36 -46.65 6.02
N LEU A 86 -16.42 -45.71 6.05
CA LEU A 86 -16.48 -44.53 6.90
C LEU A 86 -17.31 -43.45 6.20
N LEU A 87 -18.46 -43.08 6.78
CA LEU A 87 -19.32 -42.00 6.30
C LEU A 87 -19.38 -40.87 7.32
N HIS A 88 -19.43 -39.64 6.82
CA HIS A 88 -19.88 -38.51 7.63
C HIS A 88 -21.40 -38.39 7.49
N GLU A 89 -22.04 -37.73 8.45
CA GLU A 89 -23.49 -37.50 8.42
C GLU A 89 -23.94 -36.61 7.25
N ASP A 90 -23.03 -35.85 6.65
CA ASP A 90 -23.26 -34.99 5.48
C ASP A 90 -22.78 -35.63 4.16
N SER A 91 -22.82 -36.97 4.07
CA SER A 91 -22.40 -37.75 2.89
C SER A 91 -23.50 -38.72 2.46
N ALA A 92 -24.26 -38.36 1.42
CA ALA A 92 -25.32 -39.20 0.87
C ALA A 92 -24.82 -39.98 -0.35
N PRO A 93 -24.49 -41.29 -0.22
CA PRO A 93 -24.01 -42.11 -1.33
C PRO A 93 -25.08 -42.40 -2.37
N HIS A 94 -24.70 -42.47 -3.65
CA HIS A 94 -25.58 -42.98 -4.70
C HIS A 94 -25.79 -44.50 -4.53
N GLU A 95 -26.88 -45.06 -5.08
CA GLU A 95 -27.32 -46.46 -4.83
C GLU A 95 -26.27 -47.53 -5.19
N ASP A 96 -25.38 -47.25 -6.13
CA ASP A 96 -24.31 -48.13 -6.62
C ASP A 96 -22.91 -47.78 -6.04
N ALA A 97 -22.82 -46.82 -5.12
CA ALA A 97 -21.54 -46.32 -4.62
C ALA A 97 -20.72 -47.40 -3.90
N LEU A 98 -21.34 -48.15 -2.98
CA LEU A 98 -20.65 -49.22 -2.27
C LEU A 98 -20.27 -50.38 -3.19
N GLU A 99 -21.14 -50.74 -4.13
CA GLU A 99 -20.86 -51.79 -5.11
C GLU A 99 -19.64 -51.43 -5.96
N ASN A 100 -19.57 -50.19 -6.47
CA ASN A 100 -18.45 -49.72 -7.28
C ASN A 100 -17.15 -49.64 -6.46
N LEU A 101 -17.19 -49.22 -5.19
CA LEU A 101 -16.02 -49.22 -4.30
C LEU A 101 -15.50 -50.65 -4.05
N LEU A 102 -16.40 -51.60 -3.76
CA LEU A 102 -16.03 -53.00 -3.54
C LEU A 102 -15.45 -53.64 -4.80
N ARG A 103 -16.08 -53.40 -5.96
CA ARG A 103 -15.58 -53.89 -7.25
C ARG A 103 -14.15 -53.41 -7.52
N ALA A 104 -13.85 -52.14 -7.23
CA ALA A 104 -12.52 -51.58 -7.43
C ALA A 104 -11.46 -52.23 -6.53
N VAL A 105 -11.78 -52.49 -5.25
CA VAL A 105 -10.81 -53.11 -4.31
C VAL A 105 -10.66 -54.62 -4.54
N GLU A 106 -11.70 -55.31 -5.00
CA GLU A 106 -11.63 -56.74 -5.38
C GLU A 106 -10.72 -56.97 -6.60
N LEU A 107 -10.75 -56.06 -7.57
CA LEU A 107 -9.88 -56.11 -8.76
C LEU A 107 -8.40 -55.88 -8.42
N SER A 108 -8.08 -55.29 -7.27
CA SER A 108 -6.71 -54.92 -6.89
C SER A 108 -6.46 -55.16 -5.39
N PRO A 109 -6.02 -56.37 -4.98
CA PRO A 109 -5.77 -56.71 -3.58
C PRO A 109 -4.76 -55.82 -2.84
N SER A 110 -3.91 -55.11 -3.59
CA SER A 110 -2.96 -54.11 -3.08
C SER A 110 -3.62 -52.82 -2.56
N VAL A 111 -4.88 -52.58 -2.91
CA VAL A 111 -5.66 -51.42 -2.47
C VAL A 111 -6.18 -51.69 -1.08
N ALA A 112 -5.98 -50.75 -0.18
CA ALA A 112 -6.48 -50.86 1.20
C ALA A 112 -7.29 -49.62 1.64
N LEU A 113 -7.36 -48.61 0.77
CA LEU A 113 -8.15 -47.41 0.96
C LEU A 113 -8.67 -46.92 -0.39
N ALA A 114 -9.99 -46.81 -0.53
CA ALA A 114 -10.67 -46.32 -1.72
C ALA A 114 -11.61 -45.16 -1.36
N GLY A 115 -11.54 -44.06 -2.13
CA GLY A 115 -12.40 -42.90 -1.95
C GLY A 115 -13.34 -42.68 -3.14
N PRO A 116 -14.60 -42.28 -2.93
CA PRO A 116 -15.53 -42.00 -4.01
C PRO A 116 -15.27 -40.64 -4.67
N LYS A 117 -15.93 -40.39 -5.81
CA LYS A 117 -16.13 -39.06 -6.38
C LYS A 117 -17.16 -38.30 -5.54
N LEU A 118 -16.72 -37.21 -4.92
CA LEU A 118 -17.60 -36.34 -4.13
C LEU A 118 -18.23 -35.27 -5.04
N LEU A 119 -19.55 -35.20 -5.01
CA LEU A 119 -20.36 -34.25 -5.75
C LEU A 119 -20.90 -33.18 -4.79
N ASP A 120 -21.27 -32.01 -5.33
CA ASP A 120 -21.96 -30.99 -4.56
C ASP A 120 -23.30 -31.53 -4.06
N TRP A 121 -23.68 -31.13 -2.84
CA TRP A 121 -24.96 -31.52 -2.25
C TRP A 121 -26.14 -30.88 -2.97
N ASP A 122 -25.99 -29.63 -3.40
CA ASP A 122 -27.08 -28.85 -4.01
C ASP A 122 -27.14 -29.05 -5.54
N ASP A 123 -25.98 -29.24 -6.20
CA ASP A 123 -25.88 -29.52 -7.64
C ASP A 123 -24.94 -30.71 -7.91
N GLN A 124 -25.51 -31.92 -7.97
CA GLN A 124 -24.74 -33.15 -8.17
C GLN A 124 -23.98 -33.22 -9.50
N ARG A 125 -24.18 -32.27 -10.43
CA ARG A 125 -23.35 -32.15 -11.65
C ARG A 125 -22.00 -31.52 -11.38
N VAL A 126 -21.77 -30.95 -10.20
CA VAL A 126 -20.50 -30.31 -9.84
C VAL A 126 -19.69 -31.27 -8.95
N VAL A 127 -18.48 -31.61 -9.38
CA VAL A 127 -17.51 -32.37 -8.59
C VAL A 127 -16.95 -31.46 -7.50
N SER A 128 -17.27 -31.74 -6.25
CA SER A 128 -16.75 -31.01 -5.09
C SER A 128 -15.29 -31.40 -4.81
N GLN A 129 -14.99 -32.70 -4.89
CA GLN A 129 -13.66 -33.27 -4.67
C GLN A 129 -13.50 -34.64 -5.34
N LEU A 130 -12.38 -34.83 -6.03
CA LEU A 130 -11.94 -36.13 -6.55
C LEU A 130 -10.43 -36.27 -6.32
N GLY A 131 -10.07 -36.98 -5.24
CA GLY A 131 -8.68 -37.20 -4.85
C GLY A 131 -8.00 -35.97 -4.23
N LEU A 132 -7.07 -36.25 -3.32
CA LEU A 132 -6.33 -35.26 -2.57
C LEU A 132 -4.82 -35.45 -2.76
N THR A 133 -4.09 -34.34 -2.76
CA THR A 133 -2.64 -34.33 -2.88
C THR A 133 -2.00 -33.14 -2.17
N LEU A 134 -0.67 -33.10 -2.15
CA LEU A 134 0.10 -32.00 -1.61
C LEU A 134 0.74 -31.22 -2.76
N THR A 135 0.76 -29.90 -2.63
CA THR A 135 1.59 -29.02 -3.47
C THR A 135 3.07 -29.38 -3.32
N PRO A 136 3.96 -28.91 -4.23
CA PRO A 136 5.40 -29.10 -4.08
C PRO A 136 5.95 -28.60 -2.73
N LEU A 137 5.30 -27.59 -2.13
CA LEU A 137 5.67 -27.00 -0.84
C LEU A 137 5.05 -27.70 0.39
N GLY A 138 4.16 -28.68 0.17
CA GLY A 138 3.49 -29.45 1.23
C GLY A 138 2.18 -28.85 1.75
N ASP A 139 1.63 -27.82 1.09
CA ASP A 139 0.28 -27.34 1.37
C ASP A 139 -0.77 -28.30 0.77
N LEU A 140 -1.93 -28.43 1.45
CA LEU A 140 -3.04 -29.29 1.03
C LEU A 140 -3.61 -28.82 -0.32
N PHE A 141 -3.94 -29.77 -1.19
CA PHE A 141 -4.39 -29.50 -2.55
C PHE A 141 -5.41 -30.55 -3.00
N SER A 142 -6.52 -30.10 -3.60
CA SER A 142 -7.43 -30.99 -4.32
C SER A 142 -7.09 -30.93 -5.81
N LEU A 143 -7.01 -32.08 -6.47
CA LEU A 143 -6.74 -32.14 -7.92
C LEU A 143 -7.93 -31.59 -8.72
N VAL A 144 -9.14 -31.94 -8.28
CA VAL A 144 -10.41 -31.54 -8.90
C VAL A 144 -11.28 -30.90 -7.83
N SER A 145 -11.82 -29.72 -8.10
CA SER A 145 -12.77 -29.06 -7.20
C SER A 145 -13.59 -27.99 -7.92
N GLY A 146 -14.90 -28.04 -7.78
CA GLY A 146 -15.85 -27.07 -8.35
C GLY A 146 -15.91 -27.11 -9.88
N GLU A 147 -15.65 -28.26 -10.49
CA GLU A 147 -15.75 -28.50 -11.93
C GLU A 147 -17.02 -29.28 -12.25
N LEU A 148 -17.61 -29.09 -13.43
CA LEU A 148 -18.72 -29.93 -13.88
C LEU A 148 -18.23 -31.36 -14.16
N ASP A 149 -19.01 -32.36 -13.77
CA ASP A 149 -18.75 -33.78 -14.07
C ASP A 149 -19.14 -34.08 -15.52
N GLN A 150 -18.15 -34.06 -16.41
CA GLN A 150 -18.24 -34.38 -17.83
C GLN A 150 -17.48 -35.68 -18.14
N SER A 151 -17.30 -36.55 -17.13
CA SER A 151 -16.47 -37.76 -17.20
C SER A 151 -14.99 -37.51 -17.52
N GLN A 152 -14.52 -36.27 -17.41
CA GLN A 152 -13.14 -35.89 -17.76
C GLN A 152 -12.07 -36.42 -16.79
N HIS A 153 -12.49 -36.95 -15.63
CA HIS A 153 -11.61 -37.51 -14.60
C HIS A 153 -11.95 -38.97 -14.25
N ASP A 154 -12.67 -39.67 -15.13
CA ASP A 154 -13.12 -41.05 -14.87
C ASP A 154 -12.00 -42.10 -14.97
N ASP A 155 -10.86 -41.73 -15.58
CA ASP A 155 -9.63 -42.56 -15.65
C ASP A 155 -8.71 -42.40 -14.43
N ALA A 156 -9.10 -41.63 -13.42
CA ALA A 156 -8.27 -41.40 -12.24
C ALA A 156 -8.20 -42.64 -11.34
N ASP A 157 -7.00 -43.18 -11.13
CA ASP A 157 -6.75 -44.35 -10.28
C ASP A 157 -6.04 -43.98 -8.96
N ASP A 158 -4.73 -43.72 -9.01
CA ASP A 158 -3.89 -43.59 -7.82
C ASP A 158 -3.72 -42.13 -7.35
N VAL A 159 -4.12 -41.85 -6.09
CA VAL A 159 -4.01 -40.52 -5.48
C VAL A 159 -3.22 -40.53 -4.18
N LEU A 160 -2.58 -39.42 -3.82
CA LEU A 160 -1.82 -39.36 -2.57
C LEU A 160 -2.71 -39.59 -1.34
N ALA A 161 -3.91 -39.00 -1.35
CA ALA A 161 -4.90 -39.12 -0.29
C ALA A 161 -6.33 -39.11 -0.82
N VAL A 162 -7.26 -39.62 -0.02
CA VAL A 162 -8.72 -39.51 -0.25
C VAL A 162 -9.39 -38.88 0.96
N GLY A 163 -10.49 -38.18 0.73
CA GLY A 163 -11.29 -37.62 1.82
C GLY A 163 -11.98 -38.73 2.61
N THR A 164 -12.28 -38.48 3.88
CA THR A 164 -12.94 -39.45 4.77
C THR A 164 -14.46 -39.48 4.62
N ALA A 165 -15.02 -38.58 3.82
CA ALA A 165 -16.44 -38.58 3.45
C ALA A 165 -16.72 -39.78 2.53
N ALA A 166 -17.24 -40.87 3.10
CA ALA A 166 -17.56 -42.13 2.42
C ALA A 166 -16.35 -42.98 1.94
N ALA A 167 -15.23 -42.95 2.67
CA ALA A 167 -14.05 -43.75 2.35
C ALA A 167 -14.23 -45.24 2.74
N LEU A 168 -13.85 -46.16 1.85
CA LEU A 168 -13.80 -47.60 2.12
C LEU A 168 -12.38 -47.99 2.56
N ILE A 169 -12.25 -48.53 3.77
CA ILE A 169 -10.97 -48.79 4.45
C ILE A 169 -10.87 -50.27 4.83
N ARG A 170 -9.75 -50.92 4.50
CA ARG A 170 -9.52 -52.31 4.89
C ARG A 170 -9.33 -52.39 6.41
N PHE A 171 -10.07 -53.27 7.08
CA PHE A 171 -10.16 -53.22 8.54
C PHE A 171 -8.88 -53.68 9.26
N ASP A 172 -8.18 -54.67 8.69
CA ASP A 172 -6.86 -55.13 9.14
C ASP A 172 -5.82 -53.99 9.08
N LEU A 173 -5.83 -53.20 8.01
CA LEU A 173 -4.97 -52.02 7.86
C LEU A 173 -5.33 -50.96 8.90
N LEU A 174 -6.62 -50.71 9.10
CA LEU A 174 -7.07 -49.71 10.07
C LEU A 174 -6.58 -50.08 11.49
N LYS A 175 -6.62 -51.37 11.86
CA LYS A 175 -6.02 -51.90 13.09
C LYS A 175 -4.48 -51.78 13.10
N GLN A 176 -3.82 -52.17 12.00
CA GLN A 176 -2.36 -52.09 11.85
C GLN A 176 -1.83 -50.66 12.05
N LEU A 177 -2.58 -49.66 11.56
CA LEU A 177 -2.22 -48.25 11.64
C LEU A 177 -2.65 -47.56 12.93
N ASP A 178 -3.28 -48.27 13.87
CA ASP A 178 -3.85 -47.70 15.12
C ASP A 178 -4.83 -46.53 14.84
N GLY A 179 -5.60 -46.66 13.75
CA GLY A 179 -6.57 -45.64 13.33
C GLY A 179 -5.95 -44.32 12.86
N PHE A 180 -6.68 -43.23 13.07
CA PHE A 180 -6.23 -41.87 12.74
C PHE A 180 -5.34 -41.32 13.86
N ASN A 181 -4.33 -40.53 13.49
CA ASN A 181 -3.38 -39.95 14.41
C ASN A 181 -4.05 -38.87 15.28
N PRO A 182 -4.24 -39.07 16.59
CA PRO A 182 -4.96 -38.11 17.45
C PRO A 182 -4.22 -36.79 17.63
N ALA A 183 -2.91 -36.76 17.34
CA ALA A 183 -2.17 -35.52 17.37
C ALA A 183 -2.49 -34.67 16.14
N ALA A 184 -2.82 -35.25 14.97
CA ALA A 184 -3.02 -34.52 13.73
C ALA A 184 -4.18 -33.51 13.84
N PRO A 185 -4.05 -32.28 13.30
CA PRO A 185 -5.19 -31.40 13.14
C PRO A 185 -6.29 -32.08 12.32
N GLU A 186 -7.56 -31.76 12.58
CA GLU A 186 -8.70 -32.44 11.94
C GLU A 186 -8.63 -32.42 10.40
N LEU A 187 -8.28 -31.27 9.79
CA LEU A 187 -8.15 -31.15 8.34
C LEU A 187 -6.89 -31.83 7.75
N ALA A 188 -6.04 -32.42 8.58
CA ALA A 188 -4.90 -33.21 8.15
C ALA A 188 -5.14 -34.72 8.29
N ALA A 189 -6.24 -35.15 8.91
CA ALA A 189 -6.45 -36.54 9.32
C ALA A 189 -6.54 -37.48 8.11
N ASP A 190 -7.26 -37.06 7.07
CA ASP A 190 -7.38 -37.71 5.76
C ASP A 190 -6.04 -37.87 5.04
N PHE A 191 -5.24 -36.80 5.00
CA PHE A 191 -3.89 -36.81 4.44
C PHE A 191 -2.93 -37.68 5.26
N ASP A 192 -2.91 -37.53 6.57
CA ASP A 192 -2.01 -38.27 7.47
C ASP A 192 -2.28 -39.78 7.36
N PHE A 193 -3.54 -40.19 7.45
CA PHE A 193 -3.92 -41.60 7.34
C PHE A 193 -3.59 -42.16 5.96
N SER A 194 -3.96 -41.48 4.88
CA SER A 194 -3.67 -41.95 3.51
C SER A 194 -2.16 -42.04 3.22
N ILE A 195 -1.37 -41.08 3.71
CA ILE A 195 0.08 -41.11 3.57
C ILE A 195 0.67 -42.27 4.38
N ARG A 196 0.19 -42.52 5.61
CA ARG A 196 0.59 -43.70 6.40
C ARG A 196 0.23 -45.01 5.72
N THR A 197 -0.95 -45.11 5.10
CA THR A 197 -1.37 -46.26 4.29
C THR A 197 -0.41 -46.52 3.13
N ARG A 198 -0.05 -45.48 2.37
CA ARG A 198 0.94 -45.60 1.29
C ARG A 198 2.34 -45.94 1.81
N MET A 199 2.74 -45.36 2.94
CA MET A 199 4.02 -45.66 3.56
C MET A 199 4.07 -47.08 4.15
N ALA A 200 2.94 -47.69 4.51
CA ALA A 200 2.85 -49.08 4.91
C ALA A 200 2.93 -50.06 3.72
N GLY A 201 2.87 -49.56 2.48
CA GLY A 201 3.04 -50.35 1.25
C GLY A 201 1.75 -50.62 0.48
N TYR A 202 0.62 -50.05 0.92
CA TYR A 202 -0.67 -50.23 0.27
C TYR A 202 -1.01 -49.10 -0.71
N ARG A 203 -1.90 -49.37 -1.67
CA ARG A 203 -2.40 -48.37 -2.62
C ARG A 203 -3.62 -47.63 -2.06
N VAL A 204 -3.75 -46.37 -2.47
CA VAL A 204 -4.85 -45.48 -2.13
C VAL A 204 -5.44 -44.95 -3.42
N ILE A 205 -6.68 -45.32 -3.73
CA ILE A 205 -7.29 -45.01 -5.03
C ILE A 205 -8.52 -44.13 -4.89
N VAL A 206 -8.85 -43.40 -5.95
CA VAL A 206 -10.21 -42.88 -6.14
C VAL A 206 -10.99 -43.82 -7.04
N VAL A 207 -12.30 -43.88 -6.84
CA VAL A 207 -13.22 -44.67 -7.67
C VAL A 207 -14.23 -43.71 -8.28
N PRO A 208 -13.98 -43.19 -9.49
CA PRO A 208 -14.83 -42.15 -10.09
C PRO A 208 -16.29 -42.56 -10.29
N GLN A 209 -16.55 -43.87 -10.48
CA GLN A 209 -17.88 -44.43 -10.64
C GLN A 209 -18.67 -44.50 -9.31
N ALA A 210 -17.98 -44.49 -8.16
CA ALA A 210 -18.65 -44.40 -6.87
C ALA A 210 -18.96 -42.93 -6.56
N LYS A 211 -20.22 -42.54 -6.71
CA LYS A 211 -20.67 -41.14 -6.54
C LYS A 211 -21.29 -40.92 -5.17
N VAL A 212 -20.91 -39.83 -4.51
CA VAL A 212 -21.45 -39.45 -3.19
C VAL A 212 -21.71 -37.94 -3.16
N ALA A 213 -22.94 -37.53 -2.84
CA ALA A 213 -23.26 -36.13 -2.62
C ALA A 213 -22.76 -35.71 -1.22
N HIS A 214 -21.94 -34.65 -1.16
CA HIS A 214 -21.32 -34.22 0.09
C HIS A 214 -21.51 -32.72 0.36
N ALA A 215 -22.17 -32.38 1.47
CA ALA A 215 -22.47 -30.97 1.79
C ALA A 215 -21.25 -30.19 2.27
N SER A 216 -20.17 -30.88 2.68
CA SER A 216 -18.91 -30.26 3.11
C SER A 216 -19.12 -29.18 4.17
N LEU A 217 -20.02 -29.40 5.13
CA LEU A 217 -20.53 -28.37 6.06
C LEU A 217 -19.39 -27.67 6.83
N SER A 218 -18.40 -28.48 7.20
CA SER A 218 -17.15 -28.07 7.84
C SER A 218 -16.29 -27.14 6.98
N MET A 219 -16.13 -27.46 5.69
CA MET A 219 -15.28 -26.70 4.75
C MET A 219 -15.96 -25.43 4.24
N ARG A 220 -17.29 -25.42 4.10
CA ARG A 220 -18.10 -24.23 3.77
C ARG A 220 -18.28 -23.28 4.95
N GLY A 221 -17.82 -23.66 6.15
CA GLY A 221 -17.96 -22.85 7.36
C GLY A 221 -19.39 -22.71 7.86
N LYS A 222 -20.29 -23.63 7.47
CA LYS A 222 -21.68 -23.69 7.93
C LYS A 222 -21.79 -24.34 9.33
N ARG A 223 -20.75 -25.04 9.80
CA ARG A 223 -20.65 -25.54 11.19
C ARG A 223 -20.09 -24.49 12.17
N PRO A 224 -20.52 -24.50 13.44
CA PRO A 224 -19.90 -23.69 14.48
C PRO A 224 -18.41 -24.03 14.60
N ARG A 225 -17.55 -23.01 14.56
CA ARG A 225 -16.08 -23.15 14.44
C ARG A 225 -15.38 -23.76 15.67
N ARG A 226 -16.13 -24.19 16.68
CA ARG A 226 -15.60 -24.69 17.96
C ARG A 226 -14.76 -25.96 17.81
N TRP A 227 -15.10 -26.84 16.86
CA TRP A 227 -14.35 -28.08 16.63
C TRP A 227 -12.97 -27.87 15.94
N LEU A 228 -12.75 -26.72 15.30
CA LEU A 228 -11.47 -26.38 14.65
C LEU A 228 -10.50 -25.63 15.59
N ASP A 229 -10.96 -25.14 16.74
CA ASP A 229 -10.27 -24.18 17.63
C ASP A 229 -9.75 -22.90 16.94
N THR A 230 -10.02 -22.70 15.65
CA THR A 230 -9.46 -21.60 14.84
C THR A 230 -10.25 -21.35 13.55
N SER A 231 -9.82 -20.38 12.75
CA SER A 231 -10.41 -20.13 11.43
C SER A 231 -10.06 -21.25 10.43
N PRO A 232 -10.95 -21.62 9.48
CA PRO A 232 -10.67 -22.67 8.49
C PRO A 232 -9.36 -22.46 7.71
N LYS A 233 -9.03 -21.20 7.39
CA LYS A 233 -7.79 -20.81 6.72
C LYS A 233 -6.55 -21.11 7.58
N ALA A 234 -6.62 -20.79 8.87
CA ALA A 234 -5.55 -21.12 9.81
C ALA A 234 -5.45 -22.65 10.02
N ALA A 235 -6.58 -23.36 10.08
CA ALA A 235 -6.60 -24.81 10.24
C ALA A 235 -5.97 -25.55 9.04
N LEU A 236 -6.26 -25.13 7.81
CA LEU A 236 -5.58 -25.65 6.61
C LEU A 236 -4.06 -25.45 6.69
N ARG A 237 -3.62 -24.28 7.18
CA ARG A 237 -2.20 -24.00 7.35
C ARG A 237 -1.55 -24.81 8.47
N ARG A 238 -2.24 -24.97 9.62
CA ARG A 238 -1.81 -25.86 10.72
C ARG A 238 -1.64 -27.29 10.22
N SER A 239 -2.54 -27.76 9.35
CA SER A 239 -2.51 -29.08 8.72
C SER A 239 -1.27 -29.25 7.82
N ALA A 240 -0.99 -28.28 6.94
CA ALA A 240 0.21 -28.29 6.10
C ALA A 240 1.50 -28.29 6.94
N ILE A 241 1.55 -27.50 8.03
CA ILE A 241 2.69 -27.47 8.95
C ILE A 241 2.86 -28.82 9.65
N HIS A 242 1.77 -29.44 10.11
CA HIS A 242 1.79 -30.75 10.75
C HIS A 242 2.34 -31.83 9.81
N LEU A 243 1.79 -31.95 8.59
CA LEU A 243 2.22 -32.95 7.61
C LEU A 243 3.71 -32.78 7.27
N ARG A 244 4.19 -31.53 7.14
CA ARG A 244 5.61 -31.27 6.88
C ARG A 244 6.49 -31.67 8.07
N LEU A 245 6.08 -31.38 9.30
CA LEU A 245 6.83 -31.76 10.50
C LEU A 245 6.79 -33.28 10.76
N ALA A 246 5.72 -33.96 10.39
CA ALA A 246 5.56 -35.41 10.57
C ALA A 246 6.34 -36.22 9.53
N PHE A 247 6.26 -35.86 8.24
CA PHE A 247 6.77 -36.71 7.15
C PHE A 247 8.12 -36.29 6.54
N ALA A 248 8.61 -35.06 6.78
CA ALA A 248 9.91 -34.63 6.25
C ALA A 248 11.10 -35.36 6.91
N PRO A 249 12.30 -35.38 6.31
CA PRO A 249 13.51 -35.80 7.00
C PRO A 249 13.71 -35.00 8.31
N LEU A 250 14.17 -35.64 9.38
CA LEU A 250 14.28 -35.02 10.71
C LEU A 250 15.09 -33.71 10.72
N PRO A 251 16.28 -33.62 10.08
CA PRO A 251 17.04 -32.36 10.05
C PRO A 251 16.27 -31.24 9.35
N LEU A 252 15.58 -31.56 8.24
CA LEU A 252 14.78 -30.59 7.51
C LEU A 252 13.55 -30.14 8.30
N ALA A 253 12.95 -31.03 9.10
CA ALA A 253 11.83 -30.69 9.96
C ALA A 253 12.24 -29.78 11.12
N ILE A 254 13.40 -30.03 11.74
CA ILE A 254 13.95 -29.16 12.79
C ILE A 254 14.31 -27.78 12.21
N LEU A 255 14.98 -27.75 11.05
CA LEU A 255 15.28 -26.49 10.35
C LEU A 255 14.01 -25.73 9.98
N PHE A 256 13.01 -26.43 9.42
CA PHE A 256 11.71 -25.84 9.10
C PHE A 256 11.02 -25.30 10.35
N TRP A 257 11.06 -26.02 11.48
CA TRP A 257 10.52 -25.58 12.77
C TRP A 257 11.24 -24.32 13.28
N ALA A 258 12.57 -24.30 13.29
CA ALA A 258 13.35 -23.14 13.74
C ALA A 258 13.04 -21.89 12.91
N LEU A 259 12.80 -22.07 11.61
CA LEU A 259 12.44 -20.99 10.68
C LEU A 259 10.93 -20.71 10.60
N LEU A 260 10.06 -21.44 11.32
CA LEU A 260 8.60 -21.28 11.20
C LEU A 260 8.13 -19.83 11.40
N PRO A 261 8.57 -19.09 12.45
CA PRO A 261 8.15 -17.71 12.64
C PRO A 261 8.55 -16.81 11.45
N ALA A 262 9.78 -16.97 10.94
CA ALA A 262 10.27 -16.23 9.79
C ALA A 262 9.51 -16.60 8.50
N ILE A 263 9.24 -17.89 8.27
CA ILE A 263 8.45 -18.37 7.13
C ILE A 263 7.01 -17.82 7.19
N GLY A 264 6.42 -17.75 8.39
CA GLY A 264 5.11 -17.16 8.63
C GLY A 264 5.08 -15.68 8.24
N LEU A 265 6.11 -14.92 8.62
CA LEU A 265 6.26 -13.51 8.27
C LEU A 265 6.45 -13.31 6.76
N VAL A 266 7.35 -14.07 6.13
CA VAL A 266 7.58 -14.01 4.67
C VAL A 266 6.31 -14.36 3.90
N ARG A 267 5.57 -15.39 4.34
CA ARG A 267 4.28 -15.72 3.73
C ARG A 267 3.23 -14.65 3.95
N ALA A 268 3.17 -14.03 5.13
CA ALA A 268 2.28 -12.90 5.39
C ALA A 268 2.54 -11.74 4.44
N ILE A 269 3.81 -11.36 4.24
CA ILE A 269 4.22 -10.36 3.24
C ILE A 269 3.81 -10.81 1.82
N GLY A 270 4.03 -12.08 1.49
CA GLY A 270 3.56 -12.66 0.22
C GLY A 270 2.04 -12.63 0.03
N ARG A 271 1.25 -12.79 1.10
CA ARG A 271 -0.22 -12.67 1.06
C ARG A 271 -0.67 -11.23 0.90
N LEU A 272 0.02 -10.29 1.52
CA LEU A 272 -0.21 -8.85 1.33
C LEU A 272 0.04 -8.47 -0.13
N ALA A 273 1.19 -8.87 -0.70
CA ALA A 273 1.53 -8.68 -2.11
C ALA A 273 0.55 -9.39 -3.05
N ALA A 274 0.01 -10.54 -2.65
CA ALA A 274 -1.04 -11.26 -3.38
C ALA A 274 -2.45 -10.69 -3.17
N LYS A 275 -2.59 -9.53 -2.53
CA LYS A 275 -3.86 -8.82 -2.27
C LYS A 275 -4.88 -9.62 -1.45
N ARG A 276 -4.38 -10.48 -0.55
CA ARG A 276 -5.18 -11.31 0.38
C ARG A 276 -4.81 -11.01 1.84
N PRO A 277 -5.06 -9.76 2.33
CA PRO A 277 -4.70 -9.38 3.70
C PRO A 277 -5.46 -10.19 4.76
N ASP A 278 -6.63 -10.72 4.40
CA ASP A 278 -7.43 -11.65 5.21
C ASP A 278 -6.69 -12.94 5.61
N ARG A 279 -5.62 -13.31 4.88
CA ARG A 279 -4.82 -14.51 5.16
C ARG A 279 -3.59 -14.24 6.05
N ILE A 280 -3.22 -12.98 6.29
CA ILE A 280 -2.03 -12.61 7.07
C ILE A 280 -2.07 -13.24 8.46
N TRP A 281 -3.17 -13.02 9.18
CA TRP A 281 -3.31 -13.54 10.54
C TRP A 281 -3.34 -15.07 10.58
N SER A 282 -3.91 -15.71 9.56
CA SER A 282 -3.92 -17.18 9.47
C SER A 282 -2.53 -17.78 9.26
N GLU A 283 -1.64 -17.11 8.51
CA GLU A 283 -0.26 -17.59 8.29
C GLU A 283 0.60 -17.39 9.55
N ILE A 284 0.47 -16.23 10.22
CA ILE A 284 1.22 -15.92 11.45
C ILE A 284 0.77 -16.83 12.60
N SER A 285 -0.54 -16.89 12.88
CA SER A 285 -1.07 -17.69 13.99
C SER A 285 -0.82 -19.20 13.82
N ALA A 286 -0.89 -19.73 12.59
CA ALA A 286 -0.56 -21.12 12.33
C ALA A 286 0.93 -21.41 12.49
N SER A 287 1.81 -20.46 12.11
CA SER A 287 3.26 -20.61 12.28
C SER A 287 3.67 -20.58 13.75
N LEU A 288 3.09 -19.66 14.54
CA LEU A 288 3.28 -19.63 16.00
C LEU A 288 2.75 -20.89 16.67
N TRP A 289 1.56 -21.35 16.29
CA TRP A 289 1.01 -22.63 16.78
C TRP A 289 1.94 -23.81 16.48
N GLY A 290 2.47 -23.90 15.26
CA GLY A 290 3.40 -24.96 14.88
C GLY A 290 4.73 -24.90 15.65
N PHE A 291 5.20 -23.68 15.96
CA PHE A 291 6.40 -23.45 16.75
C PHE A 291 6.25 -23.97 18.19
N PHE A 292 5.15 -23.64 18.87
CA PHE A 292 4.92 -24.02 20.26
C PHE A 292 4.40 -25.46 20.45
N THR A 293 3.91 -26.14 19.40
CA THR A 293 3.35 -27.50 19.52
C THR A 293 4.28 -28.62 19.04
N ILE A 294 5.57 -28.32 18.87
CA ILE A 294 6.56 -29.23 18.24
C ILE A 294 6.61 -30.64 18.85
N ALA A 295 6.53 -30.76 20.17
CA ALA A 295 6.58 -32.07 20.86
C ALA A 295 5.45 -33.01 20.39
N ARG A 296 4.22 -32.50 20.28
CA ARG A 296 3.07 -33.27 19.76
C ARG A 296 3.19 -33.60 18.27
N ARG A 297 3.95 -32.80 17.50
CA ARG A 297 4.17 -33.04 16.06
C ARG A 297 5.26 -34.09 15.83
N LEU A 298 6.31 -34.06 16.65
CA LEU A 298 7.39 -35.03 16.59
C LEU A 298 6.96 -36.39 17.16
N SER A 299 6.05 -36.43 18.14
CA SER A 299 5.50 -37.70 18.63
C SER A 299 4.77 -38.49 17.54
N SER A 300 4.13 -37.83 16.57
CA SER A 300 3.50 -38.52 15.41
C SER A 300 4.51 -39.30 14.56
N ARG A 301 5.79 -38.93 14.58
CA ARG A 301 6.84 -39.65 13.83
C ARG A 301 7.07 -41.06 14.35
N SER A 302 6.94 -41.27 15.67
CA SER A 302 7.10 -42.60 16.25
C SER A 302 5.99 -43.53 15.80
N LEU A 303 4.76 -43.01 15.66
CA LEU A 303 3.61 -43.75 15.12
C LEU A 303 3.84 -44.13 13.66
N ILE A 304 4.33 -43.20 12.83
CA ILE A 304 4.66 -43.45 11.42
C ILE A 304 5.78 -44.50 11.29
N ALA A 305 6.83 -44.39 12.10
CA ALA A 305 7.99 -45.28 12.02
C ALA A 305 7.67 -46.74 12.36
N LYS A 306 6.63 -47.00 13.18
CA LYS A 306 6.20 -48.36 13.54
C LYS A 306 5.62 -49.14 12.35
N THR A 307 5.02 -48.45 11.39
CA THR A 307 4.25 -49.09 10.31
C THR A 307 4.81 -48.82 8.91
N SER A 308 5.76 -47.89 8.78
CA SER A 308 6.31 -47.52 7.47
C SER A 308 7.28 -48.57 6.90
N SER A 309 6.96 -49.07 5.70
CA SER A 309 7.85 -49.88 4.85
C SER A 309 8.48 -49.06 3.72
N ILE A 310 7.82 -48.00 3.24
CA ILE A 310 8.25 -47.12 2.14
C ILE A 310 8.58 -45.71 2.65
N LYS A 311 9.65 -45.12 2.11
CA LYS A 311 10.02 -43.72 2.40
C LYS A 311 9.07 -42.72 1.75
N PHE A 312 8.68 -41.67 2.47
CA PHE A 312 7.82 -40.59 1.97
C PHE A 312 8.31 -39.92 0.67
N SER A 313 9.63 -39.88 0.44
CA SER A 313 10.22 -39.32 -0.78
C SER A 313 9.82 -40.07 -2.06
N LYS A 314 9.42 -41.35 -1.96
CA LYS A 314 8.95 -42.15 -3.10
C LYS A 314 7.53 -41.76 -3.55
N LEU A 315 6.77 -41.06 -2.70
CA LEU A 315 5.43 -40.57 -3.03
C LEU A 315 5.43 -39.23 -3.80
N ARG A 316 6.60 -38.76 -4.27
CA ARG A 316 6.74 -37.47 -4.95
C ARG A 316 5.98 -37.40 -6.27
N SER A 317 5.82 -38.51 -6.99
CA SER A 317 5.07 -38.57 -8.25
C SER A 317 3.57 -38.30 -8.07
N LEU A 318 3.03 -38.58 -6.89
CA LEU A 318 1.62 -38.36 -6.57
C LEU A 318 1.33 -36.93 -6.10
N ARG A 319 2.35 -36.07 -6.02
CA ARG A 319 2.20 -34.66 -5.63
C ARG A 319 1.84 -33.80 -6.83
N ALA A 320 1.09 -32.72 -6.56
CA ALA A 320 0.78 -31.75 -7.58
C ALA A 320 2.05 -31.10 -8.13
N THR A 321 2.06 -30.83 -9.43
CA THR A 321 3.12 -30.10 -10.12
C THR A 321 2.90 -28.59 -10.02
N TRP A 322 3.95 -27.79 -10.20
CA TRP A 322 3.83 -26.32 -10.22
C TRP A 322 2.84 -25.80 -11.28
N PRO A 323 2.79 -26.34 -12.52
CA PRO A 323 1.78 -25.95 -13.50
C PRO A 323 0.34 -26.21 -13.03
N GLN A 324 0.07 -27.37 -12.42
CA GLN A 324 -1.26 -27.68 -11.88
C GLN A 324 -1.68 -26.69 -10.78
N VAL A 325 -0.78 -26.39 -9.84
CA VAL A 325 -1.04 -25.41 -8.78
C VAL A 325 -1.26 -24.00 -9.34
N ARG A 326 -0.54 -23.62 -10.40
CA ARG A 326 -0.73 -22.31 -11.04
C ARG A 326 -2.07 -22.22 -11.76
N ASN A 327 -2.45 -23.27 -12.49
CA ASN A 327 -3.71 -23.35 -13.22
C ASN A 327 -4.91 -23.33 -12.28
N SER A 328 -4.86 -24.11 -11.19
CA SER A 328 -5.95 -24.11 -10.20
C SER A 328 -6.10 -22.75 -9.50
N ASN A 329 -4.98 -22.08 -9.15
CA ASN A 329 -5.02 -20.75 -8.55
C ASN A 329 -5.60 -19.72 -9.52
N ARG A 330 -5.31 -19.85 -10.82
CA ARG A 330 -5.90 -19.00 -11.86
C ARG A 330 -7.40 -19.25 -11.99
N ALA A 331 -7.83 -20.51 -12.07
CA ALA A 331 -9.24 -20.88 -12.14
C ALA A 331 -10.02 -20.39 -10.91
N GLN A 332 -9.46 -20.52 -9.70
CA GLN A 332 -10.06 -19.99 -8.47
C GLN A 332 -10.21 -18.45 -8.52
N LEU A 333 -9.19 -17.73 -9.00
CA LEU A 333 -9.27 -16.28 -9.16
C LEU A 333 -10.32 -15.86 -10.19
N GLU A 334 -10.47 -16.62 -11.27
CA GLU A 334 -11.50 -16.39 -12.29
C GLU A 334 -12.90 -16.63 -11.73
N ARG A 335 -13.10 -17.69 -10.93
CA ARG A 335 -14.37 -17.97 -10.23
C ARG A 335 -14.73 -16.91 -9.20
N GLU A 336 -13.78 -16.51 -8.35
CA GLU A 336 -13.98 -15.42 -7.38
C GLU A 336 -14.36 -14.11 -8.10
N GLN A 337 -13.78 -13.85 -9.28
CA GLN A 337 -14.14 -12.70 -10.11
C GLN A 337 -15.55 -12.82 -10.70
N SER A 338 -15.93 -13.98 -11.25
CA SER A 338 -17.27 -14.18 -11.78
C SER A 338 -18.32 -14.06 -10.68
N GLU A 339 -18.09 -14.63 -9.50
CA GLU A 339 -18.98 -14.51 -8.35
C GLU A 339 -19.11 -13.06 -7.87
N ALA A 340 -17.99 -12.32 -7.80
CA ALA A 340 -18.03 -10.91 -7.43
C ALA A 340 -18.80 -10.06 -8.45
N THR A 341 -18.67 -10.37 -9.74
CA THR A 341 -19.42 -9.75 -10.84
C THR A 341 -20.90 -10.06 -10.73
N LEU A 342 -21.27 -11.33 -10.54
CA LEU A 342 -22.66 -11.76 -10.34
C LEU A 342 -23.27 -11.11 -9.10
N ALA A 343 -22.53 -11.05 -8.00
CA ALA A 343 -22.98 -10.39 -6.78
C ALA A 343 -23.14 -8.87 -6.96
N ALA A 344 -22.31 -8.23 -7.79
CA ALA A 344 -22.48 -6.82 -8.15
C ALA A 344 -23.73 -6.62 -9.02
N PHE A 345 -23.97 -7.52 -9.98
CA PHE A 345 -25.19 -7.55 -10.79
C PHE A 345 -26.45 -7.70 -9.92
N ALA A 346 -26.47 -8.68 -9.02
CA ALA A 346 -27.60 -8.92 -8.13
C ALA A 346 -27.90 -7.73 -7.20
N ARG A 347 -26.90 -6.91 -6.85
CA ARG A 347 -27.08 -5.71 -6.02
C ARG A 347 -27.60 -4.49 -6.78
N GLY A 348 -27.73 -4.57 -8.11
CA GLY A 348 -28.02 -3.39 -8.94
C GLY A 348 -26.87 -2.37 -8.97
N ASP A 349 -25.70 -2.72 -8.42
CA ASP A 349 -24.48 -1.90 -8.46
C ASP A 349 -23.77 -2.02 -9.82
N PHE A 350 -24.31 -2.84 -10.72
CA PHE A 350 -23.73 -3.13 -12.03
C PHE A 350 -24.25 -2.12 -13.05
N GLU A 351 -23.57 -0.99 -13.15
CA GLU A 351 -23.63 -0.17 -14.36
C GLU A 351 -22.98 -0.97 -15.49
N VAL A 352 -23.77 -1.71 -16.26
CA VAL A 352 -23.37 -2.14 -17.60
C VAL A 352 -23.27 -0.87 -18.45
N GLU A 353 -22.14 -0.17 -18.35
CA GLU A 353 -21.72 0.59 -19.51
C GLU A 353 -21.11 -0.41 -20.48
N GLU A 354 -21.83 -0.66 -21.57
CA GLU A 354 -21.23 -1.15 -22.80
C GLU A 354 -19.92 -0.37 -22.99
N THR A 355 -18.81 -1.10 -23.09
CA THR A 355 -17.51 -0.55 -23.45
C THR A 355 -17.57 -0.05 -24.90
N THR A 356 -18.33 1.02 -25.12
CA THR A 356 -18.42 1.73 -26.38
C THR A 356 -17.13 2.55 -26.51
N GLY A 357 -16.17 2.01 -27.26
CA GLY A 357 -15.22 2.76 -28.09
C GLY A 357 -14.45 3.95 -27.49
N ALA A 358 -14.31 4.10 -26.16
CA ALA A 358 -13.61 5.24 -25.60
C ALA A 358 -12.09 5.06 -25.75
N ASN A 359 -11.45 5.94 -26.52
CA ASN A 359 -10.00 5.91 -26.73
C ASN A 359 -9.25 6.01 -25.38
N GLY A 360 -8.35 5.06 -25.12
CA GLY A 360 -7.42 5.13 -23.99
C GLY A 360 -6.42 6.28 -24.11
N PHE A 361 -5.65 6.53 -23.05
CA PHE A 361 -4.71 7.67 -22.96
C PHE A 361 -3.79 7.84 -24.17
N VAL A 362 -3.26 6.74 -24.71
CA VAL A 362 -2.42 6.76 -25.91
C VAL A 362 -3.26 7.01 -27.17
N ALA A 363 -4.38 6.30 -27.32
CA ALA A 363 -5.27 6.43 -28.47
C ALA A 363 -6.00 7.78 -28.56
N SER A 364 -6.07 8.55 -27.47
CA SER A 364 -6.63 9.90 -27.44
C SER A 364 -5.62 10.98 -27.83
N GLY A 365 -4.37 10.61 -28.16
CA GLY A 365 -3.27 11.53 -28.43
C GLY A 365 -2.74 12.27 -27.19
N ALA A 366 -3.21 11.92 -25.98
CA ALA A 366 -2.85 12.62 -24.75
C ALA A 366 -1.37 12.45 -24.39
N ILE A 367 -0.74 11.35 -24.80
CA ILE A 367 0.70 11.15 -24.61
C ILE A 367 1.54 12.22 -25.34
N TRP A 368 1.14 12.61 -26.55
CA TRP A 368 1.84 13.66 -27.31
C TRP A 368 1.67 15.03 -26.66
N ILE A 369 0.51 15.31 -26.07
CA ILE A 369 0.27 16.54 -25.30
C ILE A 369 1.15 16.54 -24.04
N ALA A 370 1.24 15.42 -23.32
CA ALA A 370 2.11 15.31 -22.16
C ALA A 370 3.60 15.52 -22.52
N VAL A 371 4.05 14.98 -23.65
CA VAL A 371 5.41 15.21 -24.18
C VAL A 371 5.60 16.67 -24.58
N ALA A 372 4.64 17.29 -25.26
CA ALA A 372 4.69 18.71 -25.62
C ALA A 372 4.77 19.62 -24.38
N LEU A 373 4.03 19.32 -23.32
CA LEU A 373 4.12 20.05 -22.04
C LEU A 373 5.49 19.91 -21.36
N ALA A 374 6.14 18.75 -21.49
CA ALA A 374 7.52 18.57 -21.00
C ALA A 374 8.50 19.39 -21.85
N ALA A 375 8.32 19.41 -23.17
CA ALA A 375 9.13 20.21 -24.09
C ALA A 375 8.97 21.73 -23.86
N ILE A 376 7.76 22.20 -23.55
CA ILE A 376 7.52 23.60 -23.16
C ILE A 376 8.26 23.95 -21.86
N SER A 377 8.44 22.98 -20.96
CA SER A 377 9.20 23.16 -19.72
C SER A 377 10.72 23.00 -19.90
N TYR A 378 11.25 23.03 -21.13
CA TYR A 378 12.68 22.88 -21.41
C TYR A 378 13.58 23.87 -20.66
N ILE A 379 13.07 25.04 -20.27
CA ILE A 379 13.84 25.99 -19.44
C ILE A 379 14.27 25.42 -18.08
N PHE A 380 13.58 24.38 -17.59
CA PHE A 380 13.91 23.65 -16.37
C PHE A 380 14.81 22.42 -16.62
N TRP A 381 15.39 22.30 -17.82
CA TRP A 381 16.29 21.19 -18.14
C TRP A 381 17.50 21.19 -17.18
N PRO A 382 17.83 20.05 -16.53
CA PRO A 382 18.92 19.99 -15.58
C PRO A 382 20.27 20.16 -16.29
N LEU A 383 20.88 21.34 -16.13
CA LEU A 383 22.24 21.63 -16.60
C LEU A 383 23.32 21.25 -15.58
N GLY A 384 22.92 20.93 -14.34
CA GLY A 384 23.78 20.49 -13.24
C GLY A 384 23.04 19.52 -12.32
N ASN A 385 23.71 19.08 -11.25
CA ASN A 385 23.17 18.09 -10.32
C ASN A 385 22.06 18.66 -9.42
N ALA A 386 22.12 19.95 -9.07
CA ALA A 386 21.13 20.61 -8.25
C ALA A 386 20.71 21.95 -8.86
N ALA A 387 19.44 22.31 -8.68
CA ALA A 387 18.97 23.66 -8.91
C ALA A 387 18.89 24.40 -7.56
N ILE A 388 19.33 25.66 -7.53
CA ILE A 388 19.32 26.53 -6.36
C ILE A 388 18.61 27.82 -6.75
N GLY A 389 17.68 28.27 -5.91
CA GLY A 389 16.95 29.53 -6.12
C GLY A 389 15.47 29.41 -5.82
N GLY A 390 14.82 30.56 -5.63
CA GLY A 390 13.44 30.60 -5.15
C GLY A 390 13.30 29.85 -3.82
N GLY A 391 12.56 28.73 -3.83
CA GLY A 391 12.26 27.91 -2.64
C GLY A 391 13.04 26.61 -2.56
N LEU A 392 14.04 26.43 -3.43
CA LEU A 392 14.76 25.18 -3.60
C LEU A 392 16.19 25.27 -3.08
N LEU A 393 16.54 24.32 -2.20
CA LEU A 393 17.90 24.00 -1.78
C LEU A 393 18.29 22.61 -2.31
N PRO A 394 19.60 22.32 -2.46
CA PRO A 394 20.07 20.97 -2.73
C PRO A 394 19.66 19.99 -1.62
N LEU A 395 19.44 18.73 -2.01
CA LEU A 395 19.34 17.58 -1.10
C LEU A 395 20.73 17.02 -0.82
N SER A 396 20.85 16.15 0.20
CA SER A 396 22.10 15.42 0.46
C SER A 396 22.62 14.63 -0.74
N ASP A 397 23.94 14.49 -0.80
CA ASP A 397 24.66 13.77 -1.86
C ASP A 397 24.33 12.27 -1.90
N SER A 398 23.92 11.70 -0.77
CA SER A 398 23.56 10.28 -0.66
C SER A 398 22.09 10.09 -0.31
N TRP A 399 21.44 9.12 -0.96
CA TRP A 399 20.09 8.73 -0.56
C TRP A 399 20.02 8.20 0.89
N PHE A 400 21.10 7.59 1.39
CA PHE A 400 21.13 7.07 2.76
C PHE A 400 21.14 8.18 3.81
N THR A 401 21.80 9.31 3.55
CA THR A 401 21.79 10.47 4.44
C THR A 401 20.40 11.13 4.45
N LEU A 402 19.78 11.28 3.28
CA LEU A 402 18.39 11.74 3.17
C LEU A 402 17.42 10.82 3.94
N PHE A 403 17.56 9.51 3.76
CA PHE A 403 16.77 8.52 4.50
C PHE A 403 17.08 8.56 6.01
N SER A 404 18.31 8.86 6.42
CA SER A 404 18.68 8.96 7.84
C SER A 404 17.91 10.09 8.54
N ARG A 405 17.71 11.23 7.85
CA ARG A 405 16.93 12.39 8.31
C ARG A 405 15.42 12.12 8.38
N ALA A 406 14.90 11.29 7.48
CA ALA A 406 13.48 10.91 7.49
C ALA A 406 13.07 10.16 8.76
N GLY A 407 12.07 10.67 9.48
CA GLY A 407 11.56 10.06 10.72
C GLY A 407 12.57 10.10 11.89
N ALA A 408 13.66 10.87 11.75
CA ALA A 408 14.63 11.07 12.82
C ALA A 408 13.98 11.78 14.03
N SER A 409 14.48 11.47 15.22
CA SER A 409 14.09 12.14 16.47
C SER A 409 15.13 13.15 16.95
N TYR A 410 16.34 13.07 16.42
CA TYR A 410 17.42 14.01 16.63
C TYR A 410 17.81 14.63 15.28
N GLN A 411 17.98 15.95 15.27
CA GLN A 411 18.36 16.72 14.10
C GLN A 411 19.63 17.50 14.43
N PRO A 412 20.73 17.32 13.68
CA PRO A 412 21.99 18.03 13.92
C PRO A 412 21.96 19.42 13.28
N ILE A 413 20.94 20.19 13.63
CA ILE A 413 20.71 21.55 13.17
C ILE A 413 20.91 22.54 14.33
N GLY A 414 21.44 23.72 14.04
CA GLY A 414 21.82 24.70 15.06
C GLY A 414 22.81 24.11 16.08
N LEU A 415 22.44 24.13 17.36
CA LEU A 415 23.22 23.53 18.46
C LEU A 415 22.76 22.10 18.82
N GLY A 416 22.02 21.44 17.92
CA GLY A 416 21.46 20.10 18.11
C GLY A 416 20.07 20.13 18.75
N TYR A 417 19.10 19.53 18.07
CA TYR A 417 17.68 19.63 18.40
C TYR A 417 17.00 18.25 18.49
N PHE A 418 16.26 18.02 19.58
CA PHE A 418 15.41 16.83 19.74
C PHE A 418 13.96 17.19 19.41
N GLY A 419 13.49 16.69 18.27
CA GLY A 419 12.14 16.95 17.78
C GLY A 419 11.79 16.00 16.65
N PRO A 420 10.48 15.81 16.38
CA PRO A 420 10.07 14.97 15.27
C PRO A 420 10.53 15.59 13.94
N SER A 421 11.14 14.76 13.10
CA SER A 421 11.43 15.08 11.70
C SER A 421 10.15 15.48 10.95
N ASP A 422 10.29 16.44 10.04
CA ASP A 422 9.18 16.93 9.23
C ASP A 422 8.62 15.80 8.33
N PRO A 423 7.29 15.61 8.26
CA PRO A 423 6.67 14.57 7.45
C PRO A 423 7.04 14.66 5.97
N PHE A 424 7.37 15.86 5.50
CA PHE A 424 7.80 16.13 4.13
C PHE A 424 9.13 15.45 3.76
N VAL A 425 10.03 15.19 4.72
CA VAL A 425 11.32 14.52 4.44
C VAL A 425 11.12 13.10 3.93
N TRP A 426 10.05 12.40 4.35
CA TRP A 426 9.67 11.11 3.78
C TRP A 426 9.26 11.21 2.30
N VAL A 427 8.62 12.31 1.89
CA VAL A 427 8.28 12.59 0.49
C VAL A 427 9.55 12.87 -0.31
N LEU A 428 10.46 13.69 0.22
CA LEU A 428 11.77 13.93 -0.39
C LEU A 428 12.57 12.64 -0.55
N THR A 429 12.58 11.77 0.46
CA THR A 429 13.24 10.45 0.41
C THR A 429 12.66 9.56 -0.68
N ALA A 430 11.34 9.57 -0.86
CA ALA A 430 10.68 8.82 -1.91
C ALA A 430 11.02 9.35 -3.31
N ILE A 431 11.03 10.67 -3.50
CA ILE A 431 11.38 11.29 -4.79
C ILE A 431 12.88 11.13 -5.11
N GLY A 432 13.74 11.35 -4.12
CA GLY A 432 15.19 11.17 -4.22
C GLY A 432 15.62 9.72 -4.53
N SER A 433 14.76 8.73 -4.25
CA SER A 433 15.02 7.35 -4.65
C SER A 433 15.06 7.13 -6.17
N LEU A 434 14.46 8.03 -6.97
CA LEU A 434 14.50 7.98 -8.43
C LEU A 434 15.93 8.19 -8.98
N THR A 435 16.71 9.02 -8.29
CA THR A 435 18.10 9.35 -8.64
C THR A 435 18.97 9.10 -7.41
N PHE A 436 19.01 7.86 -6.93
CA PHE A 436 19.64 7.50 -5.65
C PHE A 436 21.13 7.89 -5.53
N TRP A 437 21.82 8.10 -6.67
CA TRP A 437 23.23 8.54 -6.73
C TRP A 437 23.40 10.07 -6.69
N ALA A 438 22.33 10.83 -6.93
CA ALA A 438 22.29 12.29 -6.89
C ALA A 438 20.85 12.73 -6.58
N PRO A 439 20.40 12.67 -5.32
CA PRO A 439 19.01 12.95 -4.95
C PRO A 439 18.50 14.31 -5.45
N SER A 440 19.35 15.35 -5.43
CA SER A 440 19.06 16.68 -5.96
C SER A 440 18.60 16.72 -7.42
N LEU A 441 19.06 15.78 -8.25
CA LEU A 441 18.67 15.68 -9.65
C LEU A 441 17.17 15.38 -9.80
N SER A 442 16.59 14.61 -8.86
CA SER A 442 15.18 14.24 -8.89
C SER A 442 14.25 15.45 -8.81
N LEU A 443 14.62 16.49 -8.04
CA LEU A 443 13.84 17.72 -7.91
C LEU A 443 13.89 18.56 -9.20
N SER A 444 15.05 18.60 -9.85
CA SER A 444 15.21 19.26 -11.15
C SER A 444 14.41 18.56 -12.25
N ILE A 445 14.45 17.22 -12.29
CA ILE A 445 13.62 16.42 -13.21
C ILE A 445 12.13 16.65 -12.92
N LEU A 446 11.72 16.72 -11.65
CA LEU A 446 10.35 17.00 -11.27
C LEU A 446 9.86 18.35 -11.79
N LEU A 447 10.69 19.41 -11.69
CA LEU A 447 10.38 20.72 -12.27
C LEU A 447 10.12 20.62 -13.78
N LEU A 448 10.94 19.86 -14.51
CA LEU A 448 10.79 19.63 -15.95
C LEU A 448 9.49 18.90 -16.31
N VAL A 449 9.13 17.82 -15.60
CA VAL A 449 7.96 16.98 -15.94
C VAL A 449 6.65 17.39 -15.25
N SER A 450 6.69 18.39 -14.38
CA SER A 450 5.58 18.83 -13.52
C SER A 450 4.23 18.98 -14.25
N LYS A 451 4.20 19.82 -15.31
CA LYS A 451 3.01 20.05 -16.14
C LYS A 451 2.48 18.77 -16.79
N SER A 452 3.37 17.89 -17.23
CA SER A 452 3.02 16.63 -17.90
C SER A 452 2.36 15.63 -16.93
N VAL A 453 2.89 15.52 -15.70
CA VAL A 453 2.32 14.64 -14.67
C VAL A 453 0.98 15.20 -14.16
N ALA A 454 0.88 16.53 -13.99
CA ALA A 454 -0.38 17.20 -13.66
C ALA A 454 -1.45 16.97 -14.74
N PHE A 455 -1.08 17.12 -16.01
CA PHE A 455 -1.95 16.83 -17.16
C PHE A 455 -2.42 15.37 -17.16
N ALA A 456 -1.51 14.41 -16.99
CA ALA A 456 -1.84 12.99 -16.98
C ALA A 456 -2.81 12.63 -15.84
N GLY A 457 -2.60 13.19 -14.65
CA GLY A 457 -3.50 13.01 -13.51
C GLY A 457 -4.88 13.63 -13.76
N ALA A 458 -4.94 14.89 -14.21
CA ALA A 458 -6.20 15.57 -14.51
C ALA A 458 -6.98 14.87 -15.63
N TRP A 459 -6.28 14.34 -16.65
CA TRP A 459 -6.88 13.54 -17.71
C TRP A 459 -7.57 12.29 -17.18
N ARG A 460 -6.98 11.62 -16.18
CA ARG A 460 -7.59 10.44 -15.54
C ARG A 460 -8.87 10.77 -14.79
N VAL A 461 -8.91 11.92 -14.10
CA VAL A 461 -10.11 12.40 -13.40
C VAL A 461 -11.19 12.78 -14.42
N THR A 462 -10.86 13.56 -15.46
CA THR A 462 -11.85 14.02 -16.45
C THR A 462 -12.40 12.87 -17.30
N ALA A 463 -11.62 11.80 -17.50
CA ALA A 463 -12.07 10.58 -18.17
C ALA A 463 -13.20 9.84 -17.42
N MET A 464 -13.40 10.09 -16.11
CA MET A 464 -14.54 9.55 -15.36
C MET A 464 -15.87 10.24 -15.71
N PHE A 465 -15.83 11.46 -16.24
CA PHE A 465 -17.02 12.28 -16.48
C PHE A 465 -17.36 12.47 -17.95
N SER A 466 -16.43 12.19 -18.87
CA SER A 466 -16.59 12.38 -20.31
C SER A 466 -15.98 11.22 -21.10
N ASP A 467 -16.58 10.86 -22.24
CA ASP A 467 -16.04 9.89 -23.20
C ASP A 467 -15.31 10.52 -24.39
N SER A 468 -15.47 11.82 -24.59
CA SER A 468 -14.85 12.52 -25.72
C SER A 468 -13.38 12.84 -25.44
N SER A 469 -12.48 12.36 -26.31
CA SER A 469 -11.05 12.68 -26.27
C SER A 469 -10.78 14.18 -26.26
N PHE A 470 -11.53 14.97 -27.03
CA PHE A 470 -11.38 16.43 -27.07
C PHE A 470 -11.65 17.07 -25.70
N VAL A 471 -12.76 16.70 -25.04
CA VAL A 471 -13.09 17.25 -23.72
C VAL A 471 -12.09 16.82 -22.66
N ARG A 472 -11.70 15.54 -22.65
CA ARG A 472 -10.68 15.04 -21.71
C ARG A 472 -9.36 15.81 -21.84
N ASN A 473 -8.87 15.98 -23.07
CA ASN A 473 -7.61 16.66 -23.35
C ASN A 473 -7.69 18.16 -23.02
N SER A 474 -8.77 18.85 -23.43
CA SER A 474 -8.94 20.28 -23.13
C SER A 474 -9.08 20.55 -21.64
N SER A 475 -9.89 19.76 -20.91
CA SER A 475 -10.03 19.90 -19.45
C SER A 475 -8.73 19.59 -18.70
N ALA A 476 -7.97 18.59 -19.15
CA ALA A 476 -6.67 18.29 -18.54
C ALA A 476 -5.64 19.39 -18.79
N LEU A 477 -5.67 20.04 -19.97
CA LEU A 477 -4.84 21.20 -20.28
C LEU A 477 -5.18 22.41 -19.40
N VAL A 478 -6.46 22.65 -19.11
CA VAL A 478 -6.89 23.72 -18.19
C VAL A 478 -6.21 23.58 -16.82
N PHE A 479 -6.12 22.35 -16.30
CA PHE A 479 -5.43 22.11 -15.02
C PHE A 479 -3.90 22.22 -15.14
N ALA A 480 -3.32 21.64 -16.19
CA ALA A 480 -1.86 21.63 -16.38
C ALA A 480 -1.26 23.01 -16.71
N LEU A 481 -2.10 23.94 -17.19
CA LEU A 481 -1.74 25.33 -17.47
C LEU A 481 -2.42 26.30 -16.50
N TRP A 482 -2.89 25.79 -15.36
CA TRP A 482 -3.50 26.62 -14.32
C TRP A 482 -2.45 27.61 -13.76
N PRO A 483 -2.77 28.92 -13.61
CA PRO A 483 -1.79 29.95 -13.23
C PRO A 483 -1.02 29.63 -11.95
N THR A 484 -1.69 29.03 -10.94
CA THR A 484 -1.04 28.68 -9.68
C THR A 484 0.07 27.63 -9.85
N LEU A 485 -0.07 26.70 -10.79
CA LEU A 485 0.95 25.68 -11.06
C LEU A 485 2.17 26.31 -11.73
N LEU A 486 1.94 27.24 -12.67
CA LEU A 486 3.00 27.97 -13.36
C LEU A 486 3.80 28.85 -12.40
N PHE A 487 3.11 29.56 -11.50
CA PHE A 487 3.73 30.40 -10.46
C PHE A 487 4.57 29.58 -9.47
N VAL A 488 4.01 28.50 -8.92
CA VAL A 488 4.71 27.60 -7.99
C VAL A 488 5.95 26.96 -8.63
N GLN A 489 5.87 26.63 -9.92
CA GLN A 489 7.01 26.12 -10.67
C GLN A 489 8.08 27.20 -10.91
N GLN A 490 7.68 28.44 -11.21
CA GLN A 490 8.59 29.56 -11.40
C GLN A 490 9.40 29.89 -10.15
N GLU A 491 8.76 29.90 -8.98
CA GLU A 491 9.41 30.15 -7.69
C GLU A 491 10.05 28.90 -7.07
N ALA A 492 9.95 27.75 -7.74
CA ALA A 492 10.41 26.45 -7.26
C ALA A 492 9.91 26.11 -5.84
N ARG A 493 8.63 26.39 -5.56
CA ARG A 493 7.93 25.97 -4.33
C ARG A 493 7.66 24.47 -4.35
N ILE A 494 8.70 23.66 -4.11
CA ILE A 494 8.66 22.19 -4.24
C ILE A 494 7.50 21.52 -3.47
N PRO A 495 7.22 21.87 -2.20
CA PRO A 495 6.12 21.22 -1.48
C PRO A 495 4.77 21.49 -2.12
N ALA A 496 4.49 22.74 -2.49
CA ALA A 496 3.27 23.09 -3.20
C ALA A 496 3.21 22.38 -4.56
N LEU A 497 4.31 22.32 -5.31
CA LEU A 497 4.39 21.68 -6.62
C LEU A 497 4.02 20.18 -6.54
N ILE A 498 4.62 19.46 -5.60
CA ILE A 498 4.35 18.02 -5.38
C ILE A 498 2.88 17.81 -5.04
N ALA A 499 2.33 18.61 -4.12
CA ALA A 499 0.93 18.51 -3.73
C ALA A 499 -0.02 18.74 -4.93
N GLN A 500 0.23 19.77 -5.75
CA GLN A 500 -0.60 20.06 -6.92
C GLN A 500 -0.57 18.94 -7.96
N ILE A 501 0.61 18.37 -8.22
CA ILE A 501 0.77 17.29 -9.20
C ILE A 501 0.14 15.98 -8.68
N ALA A 502 0.28 15.68 -7.39
CA ALA A 502 -0.30 14.48 -6.77
C ALA A 502 -1.82 14.56 -6.59
N MET A 503 -2.39 15.77 -6.53
CA MET A 503 -3.80 15.99 -6.21
C MET A 503 -4.78 15.29 -7.18
N PRO A 504 -4.66 15.42 -8.52
CA PRO A 504 -5.55 14.71 -9.44
C PRO A 504 -5.44 13.18 -9.31
N TRP A 505 -4.23 12.66 -9.05
CA TRP A 505 -4.04 11.22 -8.84
C TRP A 505 -4.71 10.75 -7.55
N LEU A 506 -4.70 11.56 -6.49
CA LEU A 506 -5.40 11.25 -5.25
C LEU A 506 -6.91 11.18 -5.49
N VAL A 507 -7.49 12.18 -6.15
CA VAL A 507 -8.92 12.20 -6.50
C VAL A 507 -9.30 10.97 -7.33
N PHE A 508 -8.48 10.64 -8.33
CA PHE A 508 -8.69 9.45 -9.16
C PHE A 508 -8.60 8.15 -8.34
N ALA A 509 -7.59 7.98 -7.51
CA ALA A 509 -7.39 6.79 -6.69
C ALA A 509 -8.54 6.60 -5.67
N VAL A 510 -8.97 7.68 -5.00
CA VAL A 510 -10.09 7.66 -4.04
C VAL A 510 -11.40 7.31 -4.74
N ALA A 511 -11.65 7.90 -5.91
CA ALA A 511 -12.82 7.57 -6.72
C ALA A 511 -12.83 6.07 -7.11
N ARG A 512 -11.68 5.52 -7.53
CA ARG A 512 -11.56 4.08 -7.84
C ARG A 512 -11.73 3.20 -6.60
N ALA A 513 -11.18 3.57 -5.45
CA ALA A 513 -11.37 2.85 -4.18
C ALA A 513 -12.85 2.85 -3.74
N ALA A 514 -13.53 3.99 -3.87
CA ALA A 514 -14.95 4.13 -3.60
C ALA A 514 -15.84 3.39 -4.64
N GLY A 515 -15.28 3.01 -5.79
CA GLY A 515 -15.99 2.41 -6.92
C GLY A 515 -16.88 3.41 -7.66
N ILE A 516 -16.43 4.65 -7.76
CA ILE A 516 -17.07 5.74 -8.52
C ILE A 516 -16.49 5.71 -9.94
N GLY A 517 -17.37 5.73 -10.96
CA GLY A 517 -17.02 5.70 -12.38
C GLY A 517 -16.88 4.29 -12.97
N LYS A 518 -16.42 4.21 -14.24
CA LYS A 518 -16.34 3.00 -15.09
C LYS A 518 -15.38 1.92 -14.55
N ALA A 519 -15.74 1.27 -13.45
CA ALA A 519 -14.85 0.39 -12.69
C ALA A 519 -15.46 -0.99 -12.45
N ASN A 520 -15.23 -1.92 -13.38
CA ASN A 520 -15.18 -3.34 -13.02
C ASN A 520 -14.00 -3.59 -12.07
N PHE A 521 -14.05 -4.68 -11.29
CA PHE A 521 -12.99 -5.27 -10.46
C PHE A 521 -13.01 -4.94 -8.94
N SER A 522 -13.77 -5.73 -8.18
CA SER A 522 -13.73 -5.74 -6.70
C SER A 522 -12.37 -6.18 -6.13
N THR A 523 -11.60 -6.97 -6.89
CA THR A 523 -10.32 -7.57 -6.44
C THR A 523 -9.16 -6.58 -6.33
N GLN A 524 -9.28 -5.37 -6.88
CA GLN A 524 -8.25 -4.32 -6.80
C GLN A 524 -8.55 -3.23 -5.76
N THR A 525 -9.65 -3.34 -5.02
CA THR A 525 -10.07 -2.30 -4.06
C THR A 525 -8.95 -1.96 -3.07
N TRP A 526 -8.25 -2.96 -2.52
CA TRP A 526 -7.12 -2.75 -1.60
C TRP A 526 -5.93 -2.02 -2.24
N SER A 527 -5.63 -2.25 -3.53
CA SER A 527 -4.56 -1.52 -4.22
C SER A 527 -4.92 -0.06 -4.42
N TRP A 528 -6.17 0.24 -4.74
CA TRP A 528 -6.64 1.62 -4.86
C TRP A 528 -6.74 2.32 -3.50
N VAL A 529 -7.14 1.62 -2.45
CA VAL A 529 -7.10 2.13 -1.07
C VAL A 529 -5.67 2.45 -0.67
N ALA A 530 -4.73 1.56 -0.96
CA ALA A 530 -3.33 1.76 -0.62
C ALA A 530 -2.71 2.93 -1.40
N LEU A 531 -2.96 3.01 -2.71
CA LEU A 531 -2.53 4.13 -3.53
C LEU A 531 -3.15 5.45 -3.06
N SER A 532 -4.44 5.45 -2.69
CA SER A 532 -5.11 6.63 -2.12
C SER A 532 -4.49 7.06 -0.81
N GLY A 533 -4.15 6.12 0.08
CA GLY A 533 -3.52 6.45 1.36
C GLY A 533 -2.09 7.01 1.21
N LEU A 534 -1.30 6.45 0.28
CA LEU A 534 0.02 7.00 -0.05
C LEU A 534 -0.07 8.40 -0.68
N LEU A 535 -1.00 8.62 -1.60
CA LEU A 535 -1.19 9.92 -2.23
C LEU A 535 -1.76 10.96 -1.26
N LEU A 536 -2.66 10.56 -0.35
CA LEU A 536 -3.14 11.43 0.72
C LEU A 536 -1.99 11.83 1.63
N PHE A 537 -1.13 10.88 1.99
CA PHE A 537 0.09 11.17 2.74
C PHE A 537 1.00 12.15 1.99
N VAL A 538 1.29 11.93 0.71
CA VAL A 538 2.14 12.84 -0.10
C VAL A 538 1.56 14.25 -0.16
N VAL A 539 0.26 14.39 -0.42
CA VAL A 539 -0.39 15.72 -0.49
C VAL A 539 -0.41 16.40 0.87
N SER A 540 -0.80 15.69 1.94
CA SER A 540 -0.83 16.26 3.30
C SER A 540 0.56 16.60 3.84
N ALA A 541 1.57 15.78 3.56
CA ALA A 541 2.96 16.03 3.95
C ALA A 541 3.57 17.23 3.23
N SER A 542 3.17 17.48 1.98
CA SER A 542 3.69 18.59 1.18
C SER A 542 2.91 19.89 1.36
N ALA A 543 1.62 19.81 1.71
CA ALA A 543 0.76 20.97 1.98
C ALA A 543 -0.24 20.65 3.11
N PRO A 544 0.20 20.79 4.38
CA PRO A 544 -0.61 20.45 5.55
C PRO A 544 -1.92 21.25 5.63
N ASN A 545 -1.93 22.48 5.15
CA ASN A 545 -3.12 23.34 5.05
C ASN A 545 -4.26 22.74 4.20
N ALA A 546 -3.98 21.85 3.25
CA ALA A 546 -4.98 21.19 2.43
C ALA A 546 -5.60 19.96 3.12
N ALA A 547 -4.93 19.39 4.14
CA ALA A 547 -5.36 18.16 4.80
C ALA A 547 -6.78 18.24 5.40
N PRO A 548 -7.21 19.33 6.08
CA PRO A 548 -8.58 19.42 6.62
C PRO A 548 -9.66 19.28 5.53
N LEU A 549 -9.49 19.97 4.39
CA LEU A 549 -10.43 19.90 3.28
C LEU A 549 -10.49 18.48 2.67
N LEU A 550 -9.33 17.83 2.52
CA LEU A 550 -9.24 16.48 1.97
C LEU A 550 -9.84 15.42 2.91
N LEU A 551 -9.66 15.56 4.22
CA LEU A 551 -10.25 14.65 5.21
C LEU A 551 -11.78 14.82 5.27
N ILE A 552 -12.29 16.05 5.17
CA ILE A 552 -13.74 16.31 5.08
C ILE A 552 -14.29 15.69 3.79
N ALA A 553 -13.64 15.92 2.65
CA ALA A 553 -14.06 15.33 1.37
C ALA A 553 -14.05 13.79 1.42
N LEU A 554 -13.01 13.19 2.03
CA LEU A 554 -12.94 11.74 2.23
C LEU A 554 -14.04 11.24 3.16
N GLY A 555 -14.35 11.96 4.25
CA GLY A 555 -15.45 11.67 5.15
C GLY A 555 -16.81 11.67 4.44
N LEU A 556 -17.05 12.64 3.55
CA LEU A 556 -18.25 12.69 2.70
C LEU A 556 -18.31 11.51 1.73
N VAL A 557 -17.18 11.11 1.12
CA VAL A 557 -17.12 9.92 0.26
C VAL A 557 -17.41 8.64 1.05
N ILE A 558 -16.86 8.52 2.26
CA ILE A 558 -17.11 7.39 3.17
C ILE A 558 -18.60 7.34 3.55
N PHE A 559 -19.18 8.48 3.91
CA PHE A 559 -20.60 8.60 4.26
C PHE A 559 -21.52 8.21 3.09
N ALA A 560 -21.23 8.73 1.89
CA ALA A 560 -21.96 8.39 0.66
C ALA A 560 -21.81 6.90 0.26
N ARG A 561 -20.77 6.21 0.75
CA ARG A 561 -20.44 4.82 0.40
C ARG A 561 -20.22 3.95 1.64
N ILE A 562 -21.15 4.02 2.60
CA ILE A 562 -21.03 3.36 3.91
C ILE A 562 -20.80 1.84 3.83
N LYS A 563 -21.32 1.16 2.79
CA LYS A 563 -21.07 -0.27 2.55
C LYS A 563 -19.59 -0.62 2.33
N LYS A 564 -18.78 0.36 1.92
CA LYS A 564 -17.31 0.22 1.73
C LYS A 564 -16.49 0.83 2.88
N PHE A 565 -17.13 1.19 3.99
CA PHE A 565 -16.48 1.78 5.16
C PHE A 565 -15.23 0.98 5.61
N GLY A 566 -15.34 -0.34 5.70
CA GLY A 566 -14.25 -1.22 6.13
C GLY A 566 -13.00 -1.17 5.25
N PHE A 567 -13.09 -0.69 4.01
CA PHE A 567 -11.96 -0.46 3.11
C PHE A 567 -11.48 0.99 3.14
N LEU A 568 -12.40 1.95 3.08
CA LEU A 568 -12.07 3.37 2.95
C LEU A 568 -11.47 3.99 4.23
N ILE A 569 -11.80 3.44 5.41
CA ILE A 569 -11.23 3.91 6.69
C ILE A 569 -9.71 3.76 6.79
N TRP A 570 -9.10 2.91 5.95
CA TRP A 570 -7.66 2.69 5.93
C TRP A 570 -6.89 3.74 5.12
N ILE A 571 -7.57 4.54 4.29
CA ILE A 571 -6.96 5.61 3.48
C ILE A 571 -6.16 6.61 4.34
N PRO A 572 -6.67 7.16 5.45
CA PRO A 572 -5.90 8.12 6.26
C PRO A 572 -4.77 7.50 7.09
N LEU A 573 -4.63 6.16 7.12
CA LEU A 573 -3.67 5.49 8.01
C LEU A 573 -2.19 5.90 7.76
N PRO A 574 -1.67 5.98 6.52
CA PRO A 574 -0.29 6.41 6.29
C PRO A 574 -0.04 7.85 6.75
N THR A 575 -0.98 8.76 6.45
CA THR A 575 -0.92 10.15 6.92
C THR A 575 -0.90 10.21 8.44
N ALA A 576 -1.80 9.47 9.10
CA ALA A 576 -1.88 9.43 10.56
C ALA A 576 -0.61 8.85 11.21
N ALA A 577 0.01 7.83 10.62
CA ALA A 577 1.23 7.23 11.15
C ALA A 577 2.44 8.18 11.09
N VAL A 578 2.57 8.95 10.00
CA VAL A 578 3.69 9.89 9.84
C VAL A 578 3.46 11.19 10.64
N PHE A 579 2.24 11.74 10.60
CA PHE A 579 1.90 12.97 11.33
C PHE A 579 1.66 12.75 12.83
N GLY A 580 1.49 11.51 13.30
CA GLY A 580 1.21 11.21 14.71
C GLY A 580 2.20 11.88 15.69
N PRO A 581 3.51 11.65 15.55
CA PRO A 581 4.51 12.29 16.41
C PRO A 581 4.52 13.82 16.31
N THR A 582 4.34 14.40 15.12
CA THR A 582 4.37 15.86 14.93
C THR A 582 3.12 16.54 15.51
N VAL A 583 1.95 15.92 15.36
CA VAL A 583 0.69 16.38 15.95
C VAL A 583 0.78 16.37 17.47
N LEU A 584 1.29 15.28 18.06
CA LEU A 584 1.50 15.20 19.51
C LEU A 584 2.48 16.26 19.99
N TYR A 585 3.59 16.47 19.26
CA TYR A 585 4.58 17.47 19.62
C TYR A 585 4.06 18.91 19.54
N TYR A 586 3.30 19.27 18.50
CA TYR A 586 2.74 20.62 18.38
C TYR A 586 1.58 20.91 19.32
N ILE A 587 0.72 19.93 19.58
CA ILE A 587 -0.45 20.12 20.45
C ILE A 587 -0.06 20.02 21.93
N VAL A 588 0.76 19.03 22.30
CA VAL A 588 1.09 18.71 23.70
C VAL A 588 2.46 19.26 24.12
N GLY A 589 3.44 19.30 23.20
CA GLY A 589 4.80 19.74 23.51
C GLY A 589 4.97 21.27 23.52
N ILE A 590 4.70 21.93 22.39
CA ILE A 590 4.92 23.38 22.22
C ILE A 590 3.61 24.19 22.36
N PHE A 591 2.44 23.54 22.43
CA PHE A 591 1.12 24.22 22.48
C PHE A 591 0.87 25.20 21.31
N LYS A 592 1.38 24.88 20.11
CA LYS A 592 1.21 25.68 18.88
C LYS A 592 0.42 24.89 17.82
N PRO A 593 -0.91 24.74 17.96
CA PRO A 593 -1.71 23.91 17.06
C PRO A 593 -1.76 24.46 15.63
N LEU A 594 -1.66 25.78 15.44
CA LEU A 594 -1.66 26.41 14.12
C LEU A 594 -0.43 26.02 13.28
N ALA A 595 0.67 25.58 13.91
CA ALA A 595 1.87 25.10 13.22
C ALA A 595 1.57 23.89 12.30
N LEU A 596 0.49 23.14 12.55
CA LEU A 596 0.05 22.05 11.69
C LEU A 596 -0.43 22.50 10.30
N LEU A 597 -0.71 23.79 10.11
CA LEU A 597 -1.13 24.34 8.82
C LEU A 597 0.00 25.04 8.06
N ALA A 598 1.20 25.12 8.66
CA ALA A 598 2.35 25.76 8.03
C ALA A 598 2.90 24.90 6.87
N ASP A 599 3.32 25.56 5.80
CA ASP A 599 3.93 24.89 4.64
C ASP A 599 5.38 24.48 4.97
N PRO A 600 5.80 23.25 4.66
CA PRO A 600 7.17 22.80 4.88
C PRO A 600 8.15 23.45 3.90
N GLY A 601 9.45 23.32 4.17
CA GLY A 601 10.51 23.93 3.34
C GLY A 601 10.78 25.39 3.66
N LEU A 602 11.44 26.09 2.72
CA LEU A 602 11.85 27.48 2.92
C LEU A 602 10.64 28.42 3.02
N PRO A 603 10.64 29.36 4.00
CA PRO A 603 9.57 30.35 4.11
C PRO A 603 9.61 31.32 2.94
N GLN A 604 8.48 31.47 2.25
CA GLN A 604 8.34 32.41 1.16
C GLN A 604 7.04 33.20 1.27
N GLN A 605 7.15 34.52 1.21
CA GLN A 605 6.00 35.41 1.28
C GLN A 605 5.11 35.23 0.04
N SER A 606 3.80 35.23 0.25
CA SER A 606 2.81 35.20 -0.82
C SER A 606 2.07 36.53 -0.86
N ALA A 607 1.74 37.05 -2.05
CA ALA A 607 0.96 38.29 -2.15
C ALA A 607 -0.43 38.13 -1.50
N GLN A 608 -0.88 39.15 -0.77
CA GLN A 608 -2.26 39.23 -0.28
C GLN A 608 -3.17 39.73 -1.41
N LEU A 609 -4.10 38.88 -1.85
CA LEU A 609 -4.93 39.14 -3.03
C LEU A 609 -6.42 39.14 -2.69
N PRO A 610 -7.24 39.96 -3.38
CA PRO A 610 -8.68 39.90 -3.25
C PRO A 610 -9.24 38.57 -3.80
N VAL A 611 -10.40 38.15 -3.27
CA VAL A 611 -11.00 36.83 -3.57
C VAL A 611 -11.25 36.60 -5.06
N TRP A 612 -11.65 37.62 -5.81
CA TRP A 612 -11.88 37.49 -7.25
C TRP A 612 -10.60 37.12 -8.01
N GLN A 613 -9.44 37.59 -7.56
CA GLN A 613 -8.14 37.27 -8.16
C GLN A 613 -7.67 35.87 -7.74
N LEU A 614 -7.96 35.45 -6.50
CA LEU A 614 -7.76 34.06 -6.06
C LEU A 614 -8.55 33.07 -6.94
N MET A 615 -9.80 33.40 -7.32
CA MET A 615 -10.61 32.59 -8.24
C MET A 615 -10.03 32.51 -9.67
N LEU A 616 -9.12 33.43 -10.04
CA LEU A 616 -8.42 33.42 -11.32
C LEU A 616 -7.05 32.71 -11.25
N GLY A 617 -6.79 31.97 -10.18
CA GLY A 617 -5.58 31.15 -10.06
C GLY A 617 -4.43 31.83 -9.31
N GLY A 618 -4.67 32.94 -8.62
CA GLY A 618 -3.71 33.53 -7.68
C GLY A 618 -2.98 34.75 -8.24
N GLU A 619 -1.69 34.85 -7.93
CA GLU A 619 -0.89 36.02 -8.30
C GLU A 619 -0.76 36.16 -9.81
N ALA A 620 -0.81 37.40 -10.27
CA ALA A 620 -0.68 37.74 -11.67
C ALA A 620 0.81 37.68 -12.05
N PHE A 621 1.12 37.22 -13.27
CA PHE A 621 2.51 37.16 -13.75
C PHE A 621 2.57 37.28 -15.27
N GLY A 622 3.71 37.76 -15.77
CA GLY A 622 3.98 37.92 -17.20
C GLY A 622 3.86 39.37 -17.72
N PRO A 623 3.81 39.57 -19.05
CA PRO A 623 3.88 40.90 -19.65
C PRO A 623 2.63 41.73 -19.36
N ARG A 624 2.85 43.01 -19.02
CA ARG A 624 1.79 44.00 -18.77
C ARG A 624 1.35 44.64 -20.08
N LEU A 625 0.06 44.56 -20.39
CA LEU A 625 -0.56 45.23 -21.53
C LEU A 625 -1.25 46.53 -21.08
N PRO A 626 -1.19 47.63 -21.86
CA PRO A 626 -1.69 48.95 -21.44
C PRO A 626 -3.17 49.01 -21.05
N LEU A 627 -4.02 48.13 -21.61
CA LEU A 627 -5.48 48.14 -21.39
C LEU A 627 -5.96 47.01 -20.45
N VAL A 628 -5.18 45.93 -20.33
CA VAL A 628 -5.61 44.67 -19.69
C VAL A 628 -4.79 44.39 -18.41
N GLN A 629 -3.85 45.27 -18.07
CA GLN A 629 -2.87 45.09 -17.00
C GLN A 629 -2.11 43.77 -17.19
N GLU A 630 -2.06 42.90 -16.18
CA GLU A 630 -1.41 41.60 -16.30
C GLU A 630 -2.33 40.60 -17.00
N PHE A 631 -1.88 40.15 -18.16
CA PHE A 631 -2.66 39.34 -19.09
C PHE A 631 -3.03 37.94 -18.52
N SER A 632 -2.26 37.42 -17.56
CA SER A 632 -2.54 36.14 -16.88
C SER A 632 -3.90 36.09 -16.18
N ASN A 633 -4.38 37.23 -15.67
CA ASN A 633 -5.65 37.28 -14.91
C ASN A 633 -6.87 37.00 -15.76
N TRP A 634 -6.84 37.36 -17.04
CA TRP A 634 -8.02 37.29 -17.91
C TRP A 634 -8.16 35.95 -18.63
N LEU A 635 -7.09 35.17 -18.62
CA LEU A 635 -6.93 33.93 -19.37
C LEU A 635 -7.96 32.85 -19.00
N LEU A 636 -8.37 32.81 -17.73
CA LEU A 636 -9.28 31.79 -17.20
C LEU A 636 -10.76 32.18 -17.23
N VAL A 637 -11.09 33.43 -17.53
CA VAL A 637 -12.49 33.89 -17.56
C VAL A 637 -13.33 33.06 -18.55
N PRO A 638 -12.89 32.77 -19.79
CA PRO A 638 -13.62 31.89 -20.70
C PRO A 638 -13.86 30.48 -20.15
N VAL A 639 -12.89 29.94 -19.41
CA VAL A 639 -12.97 28.59 -18.81
C VAL A 639 -14.02 28.58 -17.70
N LEU A 640 -14.02 29.59 -16.82
CA LEU A 640 -15.00 29.74 -15.74
C LEU A 640 -16.42 29.92 -16.28
N LEU A 641 -16.61 30.70 -17.36
CA LEU A 641 -17.92 30.86 -18.00
C LEU A 641 -18.46 29.52 -18.52
N VAL A 642 -17.62 28.70 -19.14
CA VAL A 642 -18.03 27.36 -19.59
C VAL A 642 -18.27 26.41 -18.40
N ALA A 643 -17.52 26.55 -17.31
CA ALA A 643 -17.75 25.79 -16.08
C ALA A 643 -19.09 26.12 -15.41
N LEU A 644 -19.59 27.35 -15.52
CA LEU A 644 -20.93 27.74 -15.03
C LEU A 644 -22.07 27.07 -15.80
N ILE A 645 -21.89 26.82 -17.11
CA ILE A 645 -22.88 26.10 -17.93
C ILE A 645 -23.15 24.69 -17.38
N ALA A 646 -22.20 24.10 -16.66
CA ALA A 646 -22.37 22.78 -16.04
C ALA A 646 -23.54 22.71 -15.05
N LEU A 647 -23.91 23.83 -14.42
CA LEU A 647 -25.05 23.91 -13.48
C LEU A 647 -26.41 23.72 -14.16
N ILE A 648 -26.50 23.96 -15.47
CA ILE A 648 -27.74 23.83 -16.26
C ILE A 648 -27.80 22.46 -16.96
N GLY A 649 -26.73 21.66 -16.89
CA GLY A 649 -26.62 20.38 -17.58
C GLY A 649 -27.39 19.23 -16.93
N LYS A 650 -27.46 18.08 -17.63
CA LYS A 650 -28.09 16.84 -17.12
C LYS A 650 -27.52 16.34 -15.79
N ARG A 651 -26.28 16.70 -15.45
CA ARG A 651 -25.58 16.33 -14.21
C ARG A 651 -25.45 17.50 -13.22
N TRP A 652 -26.48 18.35 -13.14
CA TRP A 652 -26.49 19.56 -12.31
C TRP A 652 -26.15 19.31 -10.84
N ALA A 653 -26.63 18.20 -10.25
CA ALA A 653 -26.35 17.87 -8.84
C ALA A 653 -24.86 17.64 -8.57
N VAL A 654 -24.17 16.93 -9.48
CA VAL A 654 -22.70 16.73 -9.39
C VAL A 654 -21.97 18.05 -9.56
N ALA A 655 -22.40 18.88 -10.53
CA ALA A 655 -21.82 20.20 -10.75
C ALA A 655 -22.02 21.13 -9.54
N PHE A 656 -23.18 21.07 -8.88
CA PHE A 656 -23.48 21.87 -7.69
C PHE A 656 -22.56 21.50 -6.51
N VAL A 657 -22.39 20.20 -6.22
CA VAL A 657 -21.47 19.73 -5.18
C VAL A 657 -20.02 20.13 -5.48
N LEU A 658 -19.59 20.03 -6.74
CA LEU A 658 -18.24 20.46 -7.16
C LEU A 658 -18.03 21.96 -7.01
N TRP A 659 -19.04 22.80 -7.29
CA TRP A 659 -18.97 24.25 -7.04
C TRP A 659 -18.89 24.58 -5.55
N ILE A 660 -19.64 23.89 -4.69
CA ILE A 660 -19.52 24.05 -3.23
C ILE A 660 -18.10 23.73 -2.77
N ALA A 661 -17.54 22.60 -3.22
CA ALA A 661 -16.18 22.22 -2.89
C ALA A 661 -15.14 23.24 -3.41
N ALA A 662 -15.35 23.77 -4.62
CA ALA A 662 -14.51 24.80 -5.22
C ALA A 662 -14.54 26.10 -4.39
N MET A 663 -15.73 26.57 -4.00
CA MET A 663 -15.86 27.78 -3.17
C MET A 663 -15.28 27.59 -1.77
N ALA A 664 -15.43 26.40 -1.18
CA ALA A 664 -14.79 26.07 0.10
C ALA A 664 -13.26 26.12 0.00
N ALA A 665 -12.68 25.65 -1.12
CA ALA A 665 -11.24 25.72 -1.35
C ALA A 665 -10.73 27.17 -1.44
N VAL A 666 -11.45 28.05 -2.15
CA VAL A 666 -11.10 29.48 -2.24
C VAL A 666 -11.27 30.19 -0.89
N ALA A 667 -12.34 29.91 -0.15
CA ALA A 667 -12.56 30.47 1.18
C ALA A 667 -11.45 30.06 2.16
N LEU A 668 -11.03 28.79 2.11
CA LEU A 668 -9.91 28.31 2.91
C LEU A 668 -8.57 28.92 2.45
N ALA A 669 -8.38 29.13 1.14
CA ALA A 669 -7.18 29.78 0.61
C ALA A 669 -7.05 31.22 1.14
N TRP A 670 -8.16 31.96 1.14
CA TRP A 670 -8.22 33.30 1.71
C TRP A 670 -7.94 33.30 3.23
N LEU A 671 -8.55 32.37 3.98
CA LEU A 671 -8.29 32.19 5.41
C LEU A 671 -6.80 31.91 5.70
N VAL A 672 -6.20 30.94 4.99
CA VAL A 672 -4.80 30.54 5.18
C VAL A 672 -3.84 31.67 4.82
N SER A 673 -4.13 32.44 3.77
CA SER A 673 -3.32 33.61 3.39
C SER A 673 -3.36 34.75 4.42
N SER A 674 -4.33 34.73 5.34
CA SER A 674 -4.49 35.70 6.42
C SER A 674 -3.73 35.32 7.70
N PHE A 675 -3.28 34.06 7.82
CA PHE A 675 -2.46 33.63 8.95
C PHE A 675 -0.98 33.94 8.73
N SER A 676 -0.28 34.30 9.80
CA SER A 676 1.17 34.51 9.83
C SER A 676 1.87 33.38 10.59
N PHE A 677 2.97 32.88 10.01
CA PHE A 677 3.79 31.80 10.53
C PHE A 677 5.23 32.26 10.71
N ALA A 678 5.93 31.75 11.74
CA ALA A 678 7.31 32.12 12.02
C ALA A 678 8.24 31.69 10.86
N ALA A 679 9.03 32.63 10.33
CA ALA A 679 9.94 32.41 9.20
C ALA A 679 11.40 32.20 9.63
N VAL A 680 11.76 32.56 10.86
CA VAL A 680 13.13 32.41 11.38
C VAL A 680 13.46 30.93 11.59
N GLY A 681 14.55 30.44 10.98
CA GLY A 681 15.00 29.07 11.08
C GLY A 681 16.34 28.80 10.39
N VAL A 682 16.61 27.52 10.13
CA VAL A 682 17.81 27.06 9.43
C VAL A 682 17.64 27.24 7.92
N GLY A 683 18.66 27.76 7.24
CA GLY A 683 18.60 28.09 5.81
C GLY A 683 17.87 29.39 5.48
N SER A 684 17.47 30.18 6.48
CA SER A 684 16.91 31.53 6.32
C SER A 684 17.95 32.57 6.74
N THR A 685 19.02 32.75 5.96
CA THR A 685 20.11 33.68 6.32
C THR A 685 19.71 35.15 6.15
N SER A 686 18.66 35.46 5.39
CA SER A 686 18.12 36.82 5.25
C SER A 686 16.96 37.02 6.23
N ARG A 687 17.12 37.89 7.22
CA ARG A 687 16.17 38.14 8.32
C ARG A 687 15.05 39.12 7.93
N SER A 688 14.89 39.43 6.64
CA SER A 688 14.02 40.51 6.16
C SER A 688 12.55 40.39 6.58
N THR A 689 12.12 39.21 7.03
CA THR A 689 10.78 39.01 7.61
C THR A 689 10.79 37.94 8.70
N ASP A 690 10.44 38.29 9.94
CA ASP A 690 10.26 37.35 11.05
C ASP A 690 9.05 36.40 10.84
N TYR A 691 8.07 36.85 10.06
CA TYR A 691 6.83 36.13 9.79
C TYR A 691 6.47 36.16 8.31
N VAL A 692 5.94 35.03 7.83
CA VAL A 692 5.46 34.82 6.46
C VAL A 692 4.04 34.29 6.49
N ASN A 693 3.21 34.68 5.52
CA ASN A 693 1.83 34.19 5.42
C ASN A 693 1.73 32.77 4.85
N GLY A 694 0.63 32.08 5.14
CA GLY A 694 0.37 30.75 4.57
C GLY A 694 0.17 30.79 3.05
N SER A 695 0.68 29.77 2.34
CA SER A 695 0.55 29.67 0.89
C SER A 695 -0.87 29.28 0.47
N PRO A 696 -1.56 30.05 -0.38
CA PRO A 696 -2.86 29.66 -0.93
C PRO A 696 -2.75 28.60 -2.05
N ALA A 697 -1.54 28.27 -2.50
CA ALA A 697 -1.32 27.64 -3.81
C ALA A 697 -2.01 26.28 -4.00
N VAL A 698 -1.95 25.38 -3.02
CA VAL A 698 -2.52 24.03 -3.18
C VAL A 698 -4.04 24.06 -3.11
N LEU A 699 -4.61 24.95 -2.31
CA LEU A 699 -6.07 25.16 -2.24
C LEU A 699 -6.60 25.73 -3.56
N LEU A 700 -5.87 26.64 -4.20
CA LEU A 700 -6.19 27.12 -5.54
C LEU A 700 -6.04 26.04 -6.62
N ALA A 701 -5.14 25.08 -6.45
CA ALA A 701 -5.07 23.93 -7.34
C ALA A 701 -6.26 22.97 -7.15
N ILE A 702 -6.74 22.76 -5.93
CA ILE A 702 -8.00 22.03 -5.69
C ILE A 702 -9.16 22.72 -6.42
N PHE A 703 -9.25 24.05 -6.30
CA PHE A 703 -10.20 24.86 -7.05
C PHE A 703 -10.04 24.66 -8.57
N GLY A 704 -8.81 24.77 -9.11
CA GLY A 704 -8.51 24.56 -10.52
C GLY A 704 -8.90 23.16 -11.03
N LEU A 705 -8.72 22.12 -10.21
CA LEU A 705 -9.14 20.75 -10.54
C LEU A 705 -10.67 20.62 -10.58
N CYS A 706 -11.38 21.21 -9.61
CA CYS A 706 -12.84 21.28 -9.62
C CYS A 706 -13.35 22.01 -10.87
N VAL A 707 -12.75 23.16 -11.21
CA VAL A 707 -13.07 23.92 -12.42
C VAL A 707 -12.79 23.11 -13.69
N ALA A 708 -11.70 22.35 -13.76
CA ALA A 708 -11.41 21.48 -14.92
C ALA A 708 -12.47 20.40 -15.14
N VAL A 709 -12.99 19.80 -14.05
CA VAL A 709 -14.09 18.82 -14.11
C VAL A 709 -15.41 19.50 -14.49
N LEU A 710 -15.72 20.65 -13.89
CA LEU A 710 -16.92 21.44 -14.21
C LEU A 710 -16.91 21.90 -15.67
N PHE A 711 -15.76 22.35 -16.17
CA PHE A 711 -15.55 22.68 -17.56
C PHE A 711 -15.77 21.47 -18.49
N ALA A 712 -15.35 20.26 -18.08
CA ALA A 712 -15.66 19.04 -18.83
C ALA A 712 -17.17 18.75 -18.91
N LEU A 713 -17.87 18.92 -17.79
CA LEU A 713 -19.33 18.75 -17.71
C LEU A 713 -20.07 19.80 -18.54
N GLY A 714 -19.61 21.06 -18.50
CA GLY A 714 -20.15 22.16 -19.30
C GLY A 714 -19.96 21.94 -20.80
N LEU A 715 -18.77 21.53 -21.26
CA LEU A 715 -18.56 21.20 -22.68
C LEU A 715 -19.40 20.00 -23.14
N ASN A 716 -19.68 19.04 -22.26
CA ASN A 716 -20.50 17.88 -22.57
C ASN A 716 -22.00 18.21 -22.64
N SER A 717 -22.49 19.25 -21.96
CA SER A 717 -23.90 19.65 -22.04
C SER A 717 -24.24 20.32 -23.38
N ILE A 718 -23.23 20.81 -24.11
CA ILE A 718 -23.39 21.45 -25.42
C ILE A 718 -23.56 20.38 -26.51
N THR A 719 -24.81 20.16 -26.91
CA THR A 719 -25.20 19.11 -27.88
C THR A 719 -24.90 19.48 -29.33
N ARG A 720 -24.87 20.77 -29.67
CA ARG A 720 -24.60 21.24 -31.04
C ARG A 720 -23.10 21.18 -31.38
N LYS A 721 -22.73 20.29 -32.32
CA LYS A 721 -21.32 20.10 -32.78
C LYS A 721 -20.65 21.40 -33.24
N VAL A 722 -21.37 22.29 -33.94
CA VAL A 722 -20.85 23.57 -34.43
C VAL A 722 -20.54 24.52 -33.26
N ALA A 723 -21.47 24.67 -32.32
CA ALA A 723 -21.27 25.48 -31.11
C ALA A 723 -20.08 24.98 -30.29
N ARG A 724 -19.94 23.67 -30.13
CA ARG A 724 -18.81 23.05 -29.44
C ARG A 724 -17.46 23.29 -30.14
N ARG A 725 -17.43 23.31 -31.48
CA ARG A 725 -16.22 23.65 -32.25
C ARG A 725 -15.86 25.14 -32.12
N LEU A 726 -16.84 26.04 -32.20
CA LEU A 726 -16.63 27.48 -32.05
C LEU A 726 -16.13 27.84 -30.65
N ILE A 727 -16.75 27.25 -29.61
CA ILE A 727 -16.32 27.42 -28.22
C ILE A 727 -14.92 26.83 -28.02
N GLY A 728 -14.64 25.65 -28.59
CA GLY A 728 -13.31 25.06 -28.58
C GLY A 728 -12.23 25.94 -29.24
N LEU A 729 -12.54 26.55 -30.38
CA LEU A 729 -11.65 27.48 -31.08
C LEU A 729 -11.42 28.76 -30.27
N PHE A 730 -12.49 29.32 -29.69
CA PHE A 730 -12.42 30.49 -28.81
C PHE A 730 -11.54 30.22 -27.58
N LEU A 731 -11.75 29.08 -26.92
CA LEU A 731 -10.94 28.64 -25.78
C LEU A 731 -9.48 28.39 -26.17
N ALA A 732 -9.24 27.81 -27.36
CA ALA A 732 -7.89 27.61 -27.86
C ALA A 732 -7.15 28.95 -28.07
N LEU A 733 -7.81 29.94 -28.67
CA LEU A 733 -7.22 31.24 -29.00
C LEU A 733 -7.06 32.16 -27.78
N PHE A 734 -8.06 32.24 -26.91
CA PHE A 734 -8.11 33.24 -25.83
C PHE A 734 -7.69 32.70 -24.46
N SER A 735 -7.59 31.38 -24.28
CA SER A 735 -7.22 30.77 -23.01
C SER A 735 -5.99 29.86 -23.12
N LEU A 736 -6.04 28.81 -23.95
CA LEU A 736 -4.97 27.81 -23.98
C LEU A 736 -3.68 28.29 -24.66
N ALA A 737 -3.76 28.87 -25.86
CA ALA A 737 -2.57 29.34 -26.58
C ALA A 737 -1.80 30.42 -25.80
N PRO A 738 -2.46 31.41 -25.19
CA PRO A 738 -1.74 32.40 -24.39
C PRO A 738 -1.18 31.81 -23.09
N ALA A 739 -1.78 30.76 -22.53
CA ALA A 739 -1.26 30.08 -21.34
C ALA A 739 0.00 29.27 -21.67
N VAL A 740 0.00 28.61 -22.84
CA VAL A 740 1.19 27.95 -23.39
C VAL A 740 2.30 28.97 -23.64
N PHE A 741 1.97 30.14 -24.20
CA PHE A 741 2.93 31.22 -24.41
C PHE A 741 3.55 31.66 -23.07
N LEU A 742 2.72 32.01 -22.08
CA LEU A 742 3.20 32.36 -20.74
C LEU A 742 4.07 31.24 -20.15
N ALA A 743 3.61 29.99 -20.24
CA ALA A 743 4.32 28.83 -19.73
C ALA A 743 5.68 28.58 -20.40
N ALA A 744 5.89 29.07 -21.62
CA ALA A 744 7.14 28.99 -22.37
C ALA A 744 8.08 30.19 -22.15
N THR A 745 7.54 31.35 -21.76
CA THR A 745 8.29 32.60 -21.57
C THR A 745 8.60 32.94 -20.12
N ILE A 746 8.22 32.07 -19.17
CA ILE A 746 8.58 32.24 -17.74
C ILE A 746 10.11 32.19 -17.60
N ASN A 747 10.69 33.17 -16.92
CA ASN A 747 12.09 33.16 -16.52
C ASN A 747 12.20 32.76 -15.04
N PRO A 748 12.60 31.51 -14.74
CA PRO A 748 12.81 31.10 -13.36
C PRO A 748 14.09 31.74 -12.79
N GLN A 749 14.06 32.19 -11.55
CA GLN A 749 15.25 32.66 -10.83
C GLN A 749 16.02 31.46 -10.25
N LEU A 750 16.48 30.56 -11.12
CA LEU A 750 17.17 29.33 -10.76
C LEU A 750 18.58 29.28 -11.34
N ASN A 751 19.54 28.89 -10.51
CA ASN A 751 20.91 28.62 -10.90
C ASN A 751 21.21 27.12 -10.72
N TYR A 752 21.75 26.47 -11.74
CA TYR A 752 22.15 25.06 -11.67
C TYR A 752 23.61 24.96 -11.19
N THR A 753 23.85 24.09 -10.21
CA THR A 753 25.15 23.87 -9.57
C THR A 753 25.45 22.37 -9.40
N ASP A 754 26.65 22.04 -8.90
CA ASP A 754 27.08 20.67 -8.66
C ASP A 754 26.42 20.01 -7.42
N GLY A 755 25.59 20.74 -6.67
CA GLY A 755 24.93 20.24 -5.44
C GLY A 755 25.59 20.68 -4.13
N ARG A 756 26.80 21.27 -4.22
CA ARG A 756 27.53 21.79 -3.06
C ARG A 756 26.82 23.00 -2.45
N VAL A 757 26.60 22.95 -1.14
CA VAL A 757 25.98 24.06 -0.37
C VAL A 757 27.03 24.94 0.30
N VAL A 758 28.20 24.37 0.62
CA VAL A 758 29.33 25.07 1.25
C VAL A 758 30.53 25.18 0.30
N PRO A 759 31.46 26.12 0.54
CA PRO A 759 32.72 26.19 -0.18
C PRO A 759 33.49 24.86 -0.21
N SER A 760 34.21 24.62 -1.30
CA SER A 760 34.92 23.36 -1.57
C SER A 760 35.89 22.93 -0.48
N ILE A 761 36.58 23.88 0.16
CA ILE A 761 37.53 23.59 1.24
C ILE A 761 36.83 23.04 2.48
N VAL A 762 35.63 23.56 2.80
CA VAL A 762 34.86 23.13 3.98
C VAL A 762 34.19 21.79 3.72
N ALA A 763 33.63 21.59 2.52
CA ALA A 763 33.10 20.29 2.10
C ALA A 763 34.17 19.19 2.16
N ALA A 764 35.36 19.46 1.59
CA ALA A 764 36.46 18.48 1.57
C ALA A 764 36.98 18.14 2.98
N GLU A 765 36.93 19.09 3.91
CA GLU A 765 37.33 18.85 5.30
C GLU A 765 36.26 18.08 6.08
N ALA A 766 34.97 18.34 5.83
CA ALA A 766 33.87 17.56 6.37
C ALA A 766 33.92 16.10 5.91
N GLU A 767 34.22 15.85 4.62
CA GLU A 767 34.43 14.50 4.07
C GLU A 767 35.60 13.75 4.75
N GLN A 768 36.61 14.47 5.24
CA GLN A 768 37.72 13.90 6.00
C GLN A 768 37.35 13.56 7.46
N GLY A 769 36.12 13.86 7.89
CA GLY A 769 35.60 13.54 9.22
C GLY A 769 35.78 14.64 10.26
N SER A 770 35.99 15.89 9.83
CA SER A 770 36.01 17.06 10.71
C SER A 770 34.59 17.41 11.20
N ALA A 771 34.45 17.63 12.50
CA ALA A 771 33.22 18.10 13.14
C ALA A 771 33.20 19.62 13.34
N LEU A 772 34.13 20.35 12.72
CA LEU A 772 34.18 21.82 12.78
C LEU A 772 32.97 22.43 12.07
N LYS A 773 32.46 23.52 12.63
CA LYS A 773 31.29 24.24 12.12
C LYS A 773 31.71 25.50 11.35
N MET A 774 30.85 25.90 10.43
CA MET A 774 30.93 27.17 9.72
C MET A 774 29.96 28.17 10.35
N LEU A 775 30.45 29.36 10.69
CA LEU A 775 29.63 30.48 11.11
C LEU A 775 29.32 31.35 9.89
N VAL A 776 28.06 31.41 9.49
CA VAL A 776 27.58 32.27 8.40
C VAL A 776 27.06 33.57 9.01
N ILE A 777 27.68 34.70 8.66
CA ILE A 777 27.28 36.03 9.15
C ILE A 777 26.67 36.82 8.00
N ASN A 778 25.41 37.21 8.16
CA ASN A 778 24.71 38.06 7.21
C ASN A 778 24.40 39.43 7.84
N PRO A 779 25.02 40.52 7.37
CA PRO A 779 24.69 41.86 7.83
C PRO A 779 23.37 42.34 7.20
N GLU A 780 22.48 42.89 8.02
CA GLU A 780 21.22 43.46 7.59
C GLU A 780 21.05 44.87 8.15
N VAL A 781 20.37 45.72 7.38
CA VAL A 781 20.00 47.07 7.83
C VAL A 781 18.55 47.06 8.23
N ASP A 782 18.29 47.31 9.50
CA ASP A 782 16.92 47.50 9.96
C ASP A 782 16.31 48.76 9.33
N PRO A 783 14.96 48.84 9.25
CA PRO A 783 14.27 50.05 8.77
C PRO A 783 14.68 51.34 9.50
N ASP A 784 15.15 51.22 10.74
CA ASP A 784 15.59 52.33 11.59
C ASP A 784 17.05 52.77 11.32
N GLY A 785 17.75 52.08 10.41
CA GLY A 785 19.13 52.37 10.02
C GLY A 785 20.19 51.73 10.93
N SER A 786 19.81 50.96 11.96
CA SER A 786 20.72 50.11 12.72
C SER A 786 21.22 48.93 11.89
N ILE A 787 22.47 48.54 12.09
CA ILE A 787 23.05 47.35 11.47
C ILE A 787 22.87 46.19 12.44
N ALA A 788 22.12 45.18 12.03
CA ALA A 788 21.97 43.92 12.74
C ALA A 788 22.78 42.83 12.03
N PHE A 789 23.48 41.99 12.79
CA PHE A 789 24.19 40.83 12.23
C PHE A 789 23.39 39.57 12.53
N GLY A 790 22.82 38.97 11.49
CA GLY A 790 22.27 37.62 11.56
C GLY A 790 23.43 36.61 11.53
N ALA A 791 23.41 35.62 12.41
CA ALA A 791 24.41 34.57 12.44
C ALA A 791 23.75 33.19 12.46
N GLU A 792 24.25 32.30 11.61
CA GLU A 792 23.82 30.91 11.52
C GLU A 792 25.04 30.00 11.69
N VAL A 793 24.92 29.00 12.57
CA VAL A 793 25.96 27.98 12.74
C VAL A 793 25.57 26.77 11.90
N VAL A 794 26.40 26.48 10.90
CA VAL A 794 26.18 25.45 9.89
C VAL A 794 27.22 24.34 10.05
N SER A 795 26.80 23.08 9.96
CA SER A 795 27.70 21.93 9.99
C SER A 795 28.56 21.84 8.71
N GLY A 796 29.64 21.06 8.72
CA GLY A 796 30.53 20.91 7.56
C GLY A 796 29.84 20.47 6.25
N ASP A 797 28.70 19.80 6.34
CA ASP A 797 27.90 19.31 5.20
C ASP A 797 26.96 20.38 4.58
N GLY A 798 26.86 21.56 5.20
CA GLY A 798 25.96 22.64 4.78
C GLY A 798 24.51 22.48 5.26
N VAL A 799 23.65 23.42 4.85
CA VAL A 799 22.20 23.36 5.07
C VAL A 799 21.51 22.84 3.83
N GLN A 800 20.93 21.65 3.92
CA GLN A 800 20.18 21.04 2.82
C GLN A 800 18.68 21.19 3.02
N LEU A 801 17.88 20.90 1.98
CA LEU A 801 16.42 21.06 2.06
C LEU A 801 15.78 20.18 3.14
N GLU A 802 16.33 18.99 3.41
CA GLU A 802 15.86 18.09 4.46
C GLU A 802 16.21 18.54 5.89
N ASP A 803 17.13 19.48 6.05
CA ASP A 803 17.49 20.07 7.35
C ASP A 803 16.56 21.24 7.74
N VAL A 804 15.77 21.75 6.78
CA VAL A 804 14.77 22.79 7.03
C VAL A 804 13.59 22.18 7.78
N SER A 805 13.57 22.31 9.11
CA SER A 805 12.51 21.78 9.95
C SER A 805 11.54 22.84 10.49
N LEU A 806 10.24 22.61 10.27
CA LEU A 806 9.16 23.38 10.87
C LEU A 806 9.14 23.23 12.39
N SER A 807 9.42 22.04 12.92
CA SER A 807 9.37 21.81 14.36
C SER A 807 10.41 22.65 15.10
N TYR A 808 11.61 22.76 14.52
CA TYR A 808 12.65 23.68 14.99
C TYR A 808 12.21 25.15 14.90
N ARG A 809 11.67 25.60 13.77
CA ARG A 809 11.19 26.99 13.58
C ARG A 809 10.18 27.42 14.64
N PHE A 810 9.20 26.57 14.96
CA PHE A 810 8.21 26.89 15.98
C PHE A 810 8.71 26.73 17.42
N ALA A 811 9.70 25.86 17.65
CA ALA A 811 10.35 25.66 18.95
C ALA A 811 11.44 26.70 19.26
N LEU A 812 11.94 27.42 18.25
CA LEU A 812 13.14 28.26 18.36
C LEU A 812 13.10 29.27 19.51
N ALA A 813 11.94 29.90 19.75
CA ALA A 813 11.77 30.85 20.84
C ALA A 813 11.96 30.19 22.22
N ASP A 814 11.45 28.96 22.39
CA ASP A 814 11.57 28.20 23.63
C ASP A 814 12.99 27.64 23.80
N ILE A 815 13.59 27.16 22.71
CA ILE A 815 14.99 26.69 22.68
C ILE A 815 15.94 27.81 23.04
N LYS A 816 15.75 29.02 22.50
CA LYS A 816 16.57 30.19 22.81
C LYS A 816 16.49 30.55 24.29
N LYS A 817 15.32 30.37 24.92
CA LYS A 817 15.12 30.60 26.35
C LYS A 817 15.79 29.52 27.20
N GLU A 818 15.71 28.25 26.80
CA GLU A 818 16.34 27.13 27.51
C GLU A 818 17.88 27.16 27.43
N ARG A 819 18.43 27.56 26.27
CA ARG A 819 19.88 27.63 26.01
C ARG A 819 20.39 29.06 25.87
N GLU A 820 19.82 29.98 26.65
CA GLU A 820 20.10 31.41 26.56
C GLU A 820 21.60 31.73 26.65
N SER A 821 22.33 31.04 27.54
CA SER A 821 23.77 31.21 27.69
C SER A 821 24.56 30.89 26.42
N GLU A 822 24.25 29.79 25.74
CA GLU A 822 24.96 29.36 24.51
C GLU A 822 24.68 30.31 23.34
N TYR A 823 23.41 30.70 23.16
CA TYR A 823 23.04 31.65 22.11
C TYR A 823 23.61 33.05 22.37
N ASN A 824 23.64 33.51 23.63
CA ASN A 824 24.25 34.79 23.99
C ASN A 824 25.77 34.77 23.81
N GLN A 825 26.44 33.64 24.07
CA GLN A 825 27.87 33.47 23.78
C GLN A 825 28.17 33.60 22.28
N ILE A 826 27.37 32.97 21.42
CA ILE A 826 27.53 33.07 19.96
C ILE A 826 27.21 34.49 19.48
N ALA A 827 26.15 35.12 20.00
CA ALA A 827 25.80 36.49 19.66
C ALA A 827 26.92 37.48 20.07
N GLN A 828 27.51 37.29 21.25
CA GLN A 828 28.66 38.08 21.72
C GLN A 828 29.88 37.84 20.82
N LEU A 829 30.17 36.59 20.46
CA LEU A 829 31.26 36.25 19.53
C LEU A 829 31.07 36.94 18.16
N VAL A 830 29.85 36.94 17.62
CA VAL A 830 29.53 37.63 16.36
C VAL A 830 29.72 39.14 16.49
N ALA A 831 29.31 39.74 17.62
CA ALA A 831 29.51 41.16 17.88
C ALA A 831 30.99 41.53 18.01
N ASP A 832 31.79 40.70 18.68
CA ASP A 832 33.23 40.92 18.83
C ASP A 832 33.96 40.73 17.49
N LEU A 833 33.56 39.74 16.67
CA LEU A 833 34.06 39.54 15.29
C LEU A 833 33.71 40.70 14.36
N ALA A 834 32.47 41.20 14.42
CA ALA A 834 32.01 42.31 13.59
C ALA A 834 32.66 43.65 14.00
N SER A 835 32.91 43.87 15.29
CA SER A 835 33.53 45.10 15.80
C SER A 835 35.07 45.10 15.73
N ALA A 836 35.69 43.93 15.58
CA ALA A 836 37.14 43.74 15.62
C ALA A 836 37.81 44.45 16.80
N ASN A 837 37.22 44.29 18.00
CA ASN A 837 37.60 45.04 19.20
C ASN A 837 38.94 44.63 19.84
N GLY A 838 39.67 43.68 19.25
CA GLY A 838 40.99 43.23 19.73
C GLY A 838 40.95 42.33 20.98
N SER A 839 39.77 41.81 21.36
CA SER A 839 39.65 40.80 22.42
C SER A 839 40.23 39.45 21.99
N ASP A 840 40.65 38.62 22.96
CA ASP A 840 41.12 37.25 22.70
C ASP A 840 39.91 36.33 22.48
N LEU A 841 39.63 36.01 21.22
CA LEU A 841 38.45 35.24 20.79
C LEU A 841 38.69 33.72 20.72
N GLN A 842 39.93 33.27 20.92
CA GLN A 842 40.31 31.88 20.70
C GLN A 842 39.46 30.89 21.50
N ARG A 843 39.23 31.17 22.80
CA ARG A 843 38.39 30.32 23.66
C ARG A 843 36.94 30.27 23.20
N ALA A 844 36.37 31.41 22.82
CA ALA A 844 34.98 31.47 22.37
C ALA A 844 34.77 30.76 21.03
N ILE A 845 35.76 30.83 20.12
CA ILE A 845 35.76 30.10 18.84
C ILE A 845 35.90 28.59 19.09
N ASP A 846 36.80 28.18 19.98
CA ASP A 846 37.03 26.77 20.31
C ASP A 846 35.83 26.14 21.03
N ASP A 847 35.20 26.86 21.97
CA ASP A 847 34.00 26.42 22.69
C ASP A 847 32.78 26.32 21.74
N ALA A 848 32.65 27.25 20.79
CA ALA A 848 31.61 27.19 19.76
C ALA A 848 31.90 26.14 18.67
N GLY A 849 33.13 25.62 18.60
CA GLY A 849 33.56 24.64 17.60
C GLY A 849 33.61 25.19 16.18
N ILE A 850 33.89 26.49 16.01
CA ILE A 850 33.91 27.16 14.70
C ILE A 850 35.28 26.96 14.05
N GLY A 851 35.29 26.42 12.83
CA GLY A 851 36.49 26.31 11.99
C GLY A 851 36.54 27.33 10.84
N TYR A 852 35.37 27.84 10.44
CA TYR A 852 35.21 28.71 9.28
C TYR A 852 34.20 29.82 9.53
N VAL A 853 34.43 31.00 8.96
CA VAL A 853 33.47 32.12 8.95
C VAL A 853 33.17 32.50 7.50
N LEU A 854 31.90 32.57 7.12
CA LEU A 854 31.43 32.86 5.76
C LEU A 854 30.54 34.12 5.76
N VAL A 855 30.77 35.01 4.81
CA VAL A 855 29.90 36.17 4.53
C VAL A 855 29.32 36.02 3.10
N PRO A 856 28.03 35.70 2.95
CA PRO A 856 27.44 35.28 1.65
C PRO A 856 27.29 36.37 0.59
N ASP A 857 27.03 37.61 0.99
CA ASP A 857 26.79 38.72 0.07
C ASP A 857 28.04 39.60 -0.07
N GLN A 858 28.50 39.84 -1.30
CA GLN A 858 29.63 40.73 -1.58
C GLN A 858 29.20 42.08 -2.16
N LYS A 859 27.91 42.27 -2.47
CA LYS A 859 27.42 43.45 -3.21
C LYS A 859 27.03 44.60 -2.29
N THR A 860 26.72 44.30 -1.03
CA THR A 860 26.35 45.31 -0.04
C THR A 860 27.59 45.94 0.60
N SER A 861 27.61 47.27 0.72
CA SER A 861 28.73 48.03 1.33
C SER A 861 29.05 47.59 2.77
N ILE A 862 28.03 47.14 3.50
CA ILE A 862 28.15 46.66 4.89
C ILE A 862 28.84 45.31 4.95
N ALA A 863 28.57 44.42 4.00
CA ALA A 863 29.28 43.15 3.93
C ALA A 863 30.77 43.35 3.57
N ALA A 864 31.09 44.38 2.78
CA ALA A 864 32.47 44.78 2.56
C ALA A 864 33.13 45.34 3.83
N GLN A 865 32.42 46.15 4.63
CA GLN A 865 32.90 46.65 5.93
C GLN A 865 33.13 45.50 6.93
N LEU A 866 32.20 44.55 7.02
CA LEU A 866 32.34 43.34 7.82
C LEU A 866 33.53 42.49 7.35
N GLY A 867 33.79 42.40 6.04
CA GLY A 867 34.97 41.72 5.53
C GLY A 867 36.28 42.37 6.00
N ILE A 868 36.33 43.71 6.02
CA ILE A 868 37.51 44.46 6.50
C ILE A 868 37.71 44.25 8.00
N SER A 869 36.64 44.22 8.79
CA SER A 869 36.75 43.95 10.24
C SER A 869 37.26 42.52 10.47
N LEU A 870 36.73 41.52 9.78
CA LEU A 870 37.17 40.12 9.88
C LEU A 870 38.64 39.93 9.46
N ASP A 871 39.12 40.66 8.45
CA ASP A 871 40.54 40.62 8.04
C ASP A 871 41.50 41.14 9.13
N SER A 872 41.01 41.97 10.06
CA SER A 872 41.80 42.51 11.17
C SER A 872 41.80 41.62 12.42
N VAL A 873 40.98 40.57 12.46
CA VAL A 873 40.91 39.61 13.58
C VAL A 873 42.13 38.68 13.53
N LYS A 874 42.86 38.56 14.64
CA LYS A 874 44.14 37.84 14.73
C LYS A 874 43.97 36.32 14.54
N GLU A 875 42.85 35.78 14.99
CA GLU A 875 42.51 34.35 15.02
C GLU A 875 42.07 33.82 13.64
N LEU A 876 41.72 34.73 12.72
CA LEU A 876 41.23 34.41 11.39
C LEU A 876 42.33 34.55 10.32
N GLU A 877 42.18 33.78 9.25
CA GLU A 877 42.97 33.85 8.04
C GLU A 877 42.03 33.90 6.83
N ALA A 878 42.18 34.93 6.00
CA ALA A 878 41.38 35.09 4.79
C ALA A 878 41.74 34.01 3.76
N VAL A 879 40.78 33.17 3.40
CA VAL A 879 40.96 32.14 2.34
C VAL A 879 40.69 32.76 0.97
N GLY A 880 39.70 33.65 0.88
CA GLY A 880 39.37 34.40 -0.33
C GLY A 880 37.88 34.41 -0.67
N ALA A 881 37.56 34.89 -1.89
CA ALA A 881 36.22 34.87 -2.45
C ALA A 881 35.89 33.49 -3.04
N THR A 882 34.72 32.96 -2.67
CA THR A 882 34.18 31.67 -3.12
C THR A 882 32.81 31.89 -3.78
N ASP A 883 32.28 30.87 -4.44
CA ASP A 883 30.93 30.91 -5.05
C ASP A 883 29.82 31.17 -4.02
N SER A 884 30.06 30.84 -2.74
CA SER A 884 29.13 31.03 -1.63
C SER A 884 29.38 32.31 -0.81
N GLY A 885 30.37 33.14 -1.16
CA GLY A 885 30.73 34.34 -0.39
C GLY A 885 32.23 34.45 -0.06
N ARG A 886 32.61 35.42 0.78
CA ARG A 886 34.00 35.50 1.29
C ARG A 886 34.17 34.58 2.50
N LEU A 887 35.26 33.82 2.51
CA LEU A 887 35.54 32.78 3.51
C LEU A 887 36.81 33.11 4.30
N TRP A 888 36.73 32.96 5.61
CA TRP A 888 37.84 32.99 6.55
C TRP A 888 37.96 31.64 7.25
N ARG A 889 39.20 31.20 7.50
CA ARG A 889 39.54 30.00 8.24
C ARG A 889 40.10 30.39 9.61
N VAL A 890 39.75 29.63 10.65
CA VAL A 890 40.36 29.77 11.97
C VAL A 890 41.78 29.19 11.94
N ARG A 891 42.79 29.97 12.36
CA ARG A 891 44.21 29.57 12.28
C ARG A 891 44.54 28.36 13.15
N ALA A 892 43.98 28.32 14.36
CA ALA A 892 44.18 27.24 15.33
C ALA A 892 42.80 26.68 15.73
N PRO A 893 42.19 25.82 14.91
CA PRO A 893 40.90 25.23 15.26
C PRO A 893 41.06 24.13 16.32
N ASN A 894 39.98 23.87 17.06
CA ASN A 894 39.90 22.80 18.03
C ASN A 894 40.30 21.44 17.41
N GLN A 895 41.44 20.90 17.87
CA GLN A 895 42.05 19.68 17.34
C GLN A 895 41.23 18.41 17.61
N GLU A 896 40.42 18.40 18.66
CA GLU A 896 39.55 17.26 18.96
C GLU A 896 38.39 17.19 17.96
N LEU A 897 37.80 18.34 17.60
CA LEU A 897 36.73 18.41 16.62
C LEU A 897 37.24 18.18 15.20
N LEU A 898 38.45 18.65 14.89
CA LEU A 898 39.11 18.39 13.62
C LEU A 898 39.33 16.89 13.36
N ASN A 899 39.62 16.11 14.41
CA ASN A 899 39.91 14.67 14.32
C ASN A 899 38.82 13.79 14.95
N ALA A 900 37.60 14.32 15.13
CA ALA A 900 36.52 13.62 15.85
C ALA A 900 36.08 12.32 15.16
N GLY A 901 36.31 12.23 13.84
CA GLY A 901 35.86 11.14 13.00
C GLY A 901 34.34 11.16 12.79
N ILE A 902 33.87 10.41 11.79
CA ILE A 902 32.44 10.32 11.48
C ILE A 902 31.74 9.48 12.58
N ARG A 903 31.23 10.13 13.62
CA ARG A 903 30.34 9.48 14.60
C ARG A 903 28.94 9.35 13.99
N SER A 904 28.65 8.21 13.36
CA SER A 904 27.27 7.94 12.91
C SER A 904 26.40 7.57 14.12
N GLU A 905 25.58 8.49 14.60
CA GLU A 905 24.47 8.10 15.48
C GLU A 905 23.53 7.13 14.74
N SER A 906 22.93 6.20 15.48
CA SER A 906 21.99 5.24 14.88
C SER A 906 20.80 5.99 14.29
N PRO A 907 20.53 5.87 12.97
CA PRO A 907 19.42 6.58 12.32
C PRO A 907 18.05 5.97 12.66
N TRP A 908 18.00 4.96 13.53
CA TRP A 908 16.80 4.20 13.88
C TRP A 908 16.18 4.67 15.19
N SER A 909 14.92 5.05 15.10
CA SER A 909 14.03 5.29 16.23
C SER A 909 12.79 4.39 16.14
N ILE A 910 12.09 4.19 17.26
CA ILE A 910 10.83 3.44 17.28
C ILE A 910 9.79 4.10 16.38
N THR A 911 9.73 5.44 16.37
CA THR A 911 8.83 6.21 15.52
C THR A 911 9.13 5.97 14.04
N LYS A 912 10.40 6.01 13.64
CA LYS A 912 10.82 5.71 12.26
C LYS A 912 10.47 4.29 11.85
N ALA A 913 10.68 3.30 12.71
CA ALA A 913 10.36 1.90 12.42
C ALA A 913 8.85 1.70 12.17
N VAL A 914 8.00 2.34 12.97
CA VAL A 914 6.53 2.30 12.79
C VAL A 914 6.12 3.00 11.50
N GLN A 915 6.60 4.23 11.27
CA GLN A 915 6.32 5.00 10.05
C GLN A 915 6.72 4.23 8.79
N LEU A 916 7.94 3.72 8.75
CA LEU A 916 8.47 2.95 7.63
C LEU A 916 7.65 1.67 7.39
N SER A 917 7.28 0.95 8.46
CA SER A 917 6.49 -0.28 8.34
C SER A 917 5.11 -0.03 7.72
N VAL A 918 4.44 1.06 8.12
CA VAL A 918 3.14 1.45 7.56
C VAL A 918 3.28 1.86 6.09
N LEU A 919 4.26 2.71 5.76
CA LEU A 919 4.52 3.15 4.39
C LEU A 919 4.86 1.97 3.47
N LEU A 920 5.77 1.08 3.88
CA LEU A 920 6.12 -0.12 3.12
C LEU A 920 4.94 -1.07 2.94
N GLY A 921 4.11 -1.26 3.97
CA GLY A 921 2.89 -2.07 3.88
C GLY A 921 1.92 -1.54 2.81
N PHE A 922 1.75 -0.23 2.74
CA PHE A 922 0.91 0.41 1.72
C PHE A 922 1.55 0.37 0.32
N VAL A 923 2.87 0.56 0.21
CA VAL A 923 3.57 0.39 -1.06
C VAL A 923 3.38 -1.03 -1.61
N LEU A 924 3.54 -2.05 -0.77
CA LEU A 924 3.33 -3.45 -1.14
C LEU A 924 1.88 -3.74 -1.60
N LEU A 925 0.89 -3.12 -0.96
CA LEU A 925 -0.52 -3.23 -1.36
C LEU A 925 -0.83 -2.51 -2.68
N ALA A 926 -0.17 -1.39 -2.93
CA ALA A 926 -0.38 -0.56 -4.12
C ALA A 926 0.20 -1.20 -5.40
N ILE A 927 1.24 -2.04 -5.28
CA ILE A 927 1.87 -2.70 -6.43
C ILE A 927 0.83 -3.57 -7.19
N PRO A 928 0.71 -3.41 -8.52
CA PRO A 928 -0.19 -4.23 -9.32
C PRO A 928 0.25 -5.70 -9.29
N SER A 929 -0.68 -6.62 -9.04
CA SER A 929 -0.38 -8.05 -9.04
C SER A 929 -0.15 -8.54 -10.48
N THR A 930 0.96 -9.24 -10.70
CA THR A 930 1.44 -9.70 -12.02
C THR A 930 0.58 -10.76 -12.71
N ASN A 931 -0.48 -11.26 -12.07
CA ASN A 931 -1.30 -12.37 -12.57
C ASN A 931 -2.28 -12.01 -13.69
N GLN A 932 -2.23 -10.79 -14.24
CA GLN A 932 -3.11 -10.34 -15.33
C GLN A 932 -2.38 -10.08 -16.65
N ARG A 933 -1.43 -10.93 -17.05
CA ARG A 933 -1.03 -10.92 -18.48
C ARG A 933 -2.22 -11.42 -19.31
N ARG A 934 -2.83 -10.45 -20.01
CA ARG A 934 -3.72 -10.53 -21.19
C ARG A 934 -4.62 -11.77 -21.26
N ARG A 935 -5.93 -11.53 -21.15
CA ARG A 935 -6.90 -12.20 -22.03
C ARG A 935 -6.34 -12.08 -23.44
N VAL A 936 -5.83 -13.18 -24.00
CA VAL A 936 -5.87 -13.35 -25.45
C VAL A 936 -7.34 -13.59 -25.73
N THR A 937 -8.03 -12.53 -26.14
CA THR A 937 -9.37 -12.59 -26.73
C THR A 937 -9.24 -13.31 -28.08
N GLY A 938 -8.98 -14.61 -28.03
CA GLY A 938 -8.67 -15.42 -29.21
C GLY A 938 -9.46 -16.73 -29.29
N ASP A 939 -9.83 -17.35 -28.17
CA ASP A 939 -10.57 -18.61 -28.21
C ASP A 939 -11.80 -18.58 -27.29
N SER A 940 -12.89 -19.13 -27.82
CA SER A 940 -14.25 -19.23 -27.27
C SER A 940 -15.12 -17.96 -27.36
N GLN A 941 -15.37 -17.50 -28.59
CA GLN A 941 -16.75 -17.10 -28.94
C GLN A 941 -17.57 -18.40 -28.99
N ILE A 942 -18.24 -18.74 -27.89
CA ILE A 942 -19.34 -19.70 -27.93
C ILE A 942 -20.47 -18.94 -28.63
N PHE A 943 -20.67 -19.24 -29.91
CA PHE A 943 -21.88 -18.88 -30.62
C PHE A 943 -23.04 -19.58 -29.91
N VAL A 944 -23.77 -18.83 -29.07
CA VAL A 944 -25.15 -19.18 -28.77
C VAL A 944 -25.94 -18.65 -29.96
N GLU A 945 -26.09 -19.48 -30.99
CA GLU A 945 -27.17 -19.28 -31.95
C GLU A 945 -28.47 -19.38 -31.14
N ALA A 946 -29.11 -18.23 -30.95
CA ALA A 946 -30.51 -18.17 -30.62
C ALA A 946 -31.26 -18.77 -31.82
N GLY A 947 -31.71 -20.02 -31.69
CA GLY A 947 -32.67 -20.60 -32.60
C GLY A 947 -34.02 -19.92 -32.39
N GLU A 948 -34.34 -18.96 -33.25
CA GLU A 948 -35.73 -18.65 -33.60
C GLU A 948 -36.13 -19.53 -34.81
N GLU A 949 -37.39 -19.97 -34.81
CA GLU A 949 -38.18 -20.60 -35.89
C GLU A 949 -38.13 -22.13 -36.08
N ASN A 950 -38.97 -22.86 -35.31
CA ASN A 950 -40.21 -23.50 -35.79
C ASN A 950 -40.99 -24.19 -34.66
#